data_AF-A0A8H6HW66-F1
#
_entry.id   AF-A0A8H6HW66-F1
#
_cell.length_a   1.000
_cell.length_b   1.000
_cell.length_c   1.000
_cell.angle_alpha   90.00
_cell.angle_beta   90.00
_cell.angle_gamma   90.00
#
_symmetry.space_group_name_H-M   'P 1'
#
loop_
_entity.id
_entity.type
_entity.pdbx_description
1 polymer ?
#
loop_
_entity_poly.entity_id
_entity_poly.type
_entity_poly.pdbx_seq_one_letter_code
_entity_poly.pdbx_strand_id
1 'polypeptide(L)'
;MDPDSCENWDNPVRGFAYSVGDPKRGFPKNTVQRIALLTNEANEMVDCQSSFETCKSFGICMICLERKLATFDFGTESGEWDFNAKIQQKTLVYFFSLMVSGCRAAPGPPTVRHGEEKQLYESWCAQLDEARRGHSCKPSCDGRLLLCAGSKPHVRCEYHSYSHDRTHLFDASVSDELYDLDYLRALFNNDHAALKDIEERLAIFHNLGPLAPCTFTMNCSSVRVHCPFPHRNSQGRLVKAAMIRVSCDVKYQVYRPVLSQRPNCPRLLVLSTGKHTHSIPGLSRTPPQIVEIILGLLRSLSDDIFDLTTRRFNRHPVVLAFLRERFPSNPTASLLDLHPSLANQDHIRNWIDQVVKESFPNGTDWDGLLWIKYQQDTDSEATPYIRYMAEVSIKSSPQRICVCMTPESSRALLHATYIQTDIAFKRITGYLEFELTTMDETNSTNRMTRILSRVFVTEESAVMHQLIFSKISEIVKIDTGEELRWRHIHAKTLSDFPGICLVSVDQHRGQAKGLGLHLQTVARSIPDKPDLHEAHRTIQDLTEYDHLRRILRLCTIHLSRNIEKTGTTKEVKSKMRSLVCSTNPRWDQTITEIRAEGGLKANNWVTDKEDSKFAFPAMCWEKSFIPKPIWDRGERTTNVSESGHADVNQEGTGCSLVGGYIRGLRFDVRKERAADIGLSYGVLPGYHLRTEEARALRVNKRKSDTQLRIYAAEDNKILDANQKMQAADEKLKRARVTREDAYTRSQRGEFTDMEKADSSYNKAIDTYNRTVEKSAELIGTGSGKVGLRTRASTGDLTLPTITS
;
A
#
# COMPACT_ATOMS: atom_id res chain seq x y z
N MET A 1 25.95 2.13 -37.62
CA MET A 1 24.90 1.38 -38.32
C MET A 1 25.45 -0.02 -38.55
N ASP A 2 24.82 -1.01 -37.93
CA ASP A 2 25.21 -2.42 -38.07
C ASP A 2 24.72 -2.91 -39.45
N PRO A 3 25.58 -3.37 -40.37
CA PRO A 3 25.17 -3.85 -41.68
C PRO A 3 24.21 -5.06 -41.62
N ASP A 4 24.02 -5.66 -40.44
CA ASP A 4 23.06 -6.74 -40.18
C ASP A 4 21.66 -6.23 -39.76
N SER A 5 21.34 -4.93 -39.84
CA SER A 5 20.00 -4.40 -39.50
C SER A 5 19.00 -4.42 -40.66
N CYS A 6 19.37 -4.98 -41.81
CA CYS A 6 18.48 -5.11 -42.97
C CYS A 6 18.14 -6.60 -43.20
N GLU A 7 16.83 -6.88 -43.29
CA GLU A 7 16.17 -8.15 -43.67
C GLU A 7 16.29 -9.35 -42.70
N ASN A 8 15.13 -9.78 -42.15
CA ASN A 8 14.65 -11.12 -41.72
C ASN A 8 15.62 -12.26 -41.34
N TRP A 9 16.89 -11.98 -41.03
CA TRP A 9 17.90 -12.95 -40.65
C TRP A 9 18.20 -12.82 -39.17
N ASP A 10 17.72 -13.79 -38.40
CA ASP A 10 18.00 -13.89 -36.99
C ASP A 10 19.39 -14.49 -36.77
N ASN A 11 20.33 -13.67 -36.28
CA ASN A 11 21.70 -14.09 -36.03
C ASN A 11 21.82 -14.76 -34.64
N PRO A 12 21.91 -16.11 -34.55
CA PRO A 12 21.94 -16.85 -33.29
C PRO A 12 23.12 -16.49 -32.38
N VAL A 13 24.19 -15.92 -32.93
CA VAL A 13 25.37 -15.47 -32.17
C VAL A 13 25.01 -14.32 -31.24
N ARG A 14 24.01 -13.50 -31.60
CA ARG A 14 23.47 -12.46 -30.70
C ARG A 14 22.74 -13.06 -29.48
N GLY A 15 22.40 -14.35 -29.53
CA GLY A 15 21.82 -15.11 -28.43
C GLY A 15 22.83 -15.68 -27.44
N PHE A 16 24.14 -15.47 -27.65
CA PHE A 16 25.17 -15.92 -26.69
C PHE A 16 25.06 -15.13 -25.38
N ALA A 17 24.39 -15.73 -24.38
CA ALA A 17 24.09 -15.09 -23.10
C ALA A 17 25.27 -15.10 -22.09
N TYR A 18 26.26 -15.95 -22.33
CA TYR A 18 27.47 -16.11 -21.51
C TYR A 18 28.56 -15.13 -21.93
N SER A 19 29.59 -14.96 -21.09
CA SER A 19 30.69 -13.98 -21.25
C SER A 19 31.52 -14.18 -22.54
N VAL A 20 30.95 -13.84 -23.69
CA VAL A 20 31.61 -13.67 -24.99
C VAL A 20 31.88 -12.19 -25.18
N GLY A 21 33.02 -11.85 -25.76
CA GLY A 21 33.35 -10.46 -25.93
C GLY A 21 34.39 -10.15 -26.97
N ASP A 22 34.51 -8.85 -27.18
CA ASP A 22 35.21 -8.26 -28.32
C ASP A 22 36.63 -8.81 -28.47
N PRO A 23 37.12 -8.95 -29.70
CA PRO A 23 38.44 -9.51 -29.96
C PRO A 23 39.52 -8.67 -29.27
N LYS A 24 40.50 -9.34 -28.64
CA LYS A 24 41.73 -8.68 -28.16
C LYS A 24 42.41 -8.03 -29.38
N ARG A 25 42.80 -6.75 -29.27
CA ARG A 25 43.31 -5.89 -30.36
C ARG A 25 44.27 -6.65 -31.32
N GLY A 26 44.11 -6.47 -32.63
CA GLY A 26 45.08 -6.90 -33.65
C GLY A 26 44.58 -7.78 -34.79
N PHE A 27 43.29 -8.14 -34.83
CA PHE A 27 42.74 -9.00 -35.89
C PHE A 27 41.98 -8.19 -36.96
N PRO A 28 42.11 -8.53 -38.26
CA PRO A 28 41.36 -7.87 -39.33
C PRO A 28 39.86 -8.11 -39.14
N LYS A 29 39.10 -7.02 -38.98
CA LYS A 29 37.63 -7.08 -39.00
C LYS A 29 37.17 -7.30 -40.46
N ASN A 30 36.22 -8.21 -40.67
CA ASN A 30 35.50 -8.42 -41.93
C ASN A 30 36.31 -8.95 -43.11
N THR A 31 37.05 -10.05 -42.92
CA THR A 31 37.59 -10.82 -44.05
C THR A 31 36.53 -11.80 -44.56
N VAL A 32 36.26 -11.79 -45.87
CA VAL A 32 35.41 -12.79 -46.53
C VAL A 32 36.27 -14.02 -46.83
N GLN A 33 35.83 -15.20 -46.41
CA GLN A 33 36.54 -16.47 -46.57
C GLN A 33 35.58 -17.56 -47.05
N ARG A 34 36.05 -18.45 -47.92
CA ARG A 34 35.31 -19.66 -48.30
C ARG A 34 35.49 -20.74 -47.25
N ILE A 35 34.38 -21.24 -46.71
CA ILE A 35 34.40 -22.19 -45.61
C ILE A 35 33.88 -23.55 -46.08
N ALA A 36 34.76 -24.55 -46.13
CA ALA A 36 34.42 -25.89 -46.61
C ALA A 36 33.31 -26.59 -45.80
N LEU A 37 33.15 -26.22 -44.52
CA LEU A 37 32.12 -26.78 -43.63
C LEU A 37 30.74 -26.14 -43.81
N LEU A 38 30.66 -25.01 -44.52
CA LEU A 38 29.40 -24.35 -44.85
C LEU A 38 29.21 -24.44 -46.36
N THR A 39 28.29 -25.32 -46.78
CA THR A 39 27.95 -25.52 -48.17
C THR A 39 26.54 -25.05 -48.48
N ASN A 40 26.30 -24.67 -49.74
CA ASN A 40 24.97 -24.42 -50.27
C ASN A 40 24.26 -25.74 -50.63
N GLU A 41 23.02 -25.66 -51.11
CA GLU A 41 22.23 -26.84 -51.54
C GLU A 41 22.90 -27.66 -52.66
N ALA A 42 23.81 -27.05 -53.42
CA ALA A 42 24.61 -27.68 -54.47
C ALA A 42 25.94 -28.27 -53.95
N ASN A 43 26.16 -28.33 -52.63
CA ASN A 43 27.42 -28.74 -51.99
C ASN A 43 28.64 -27.86 -52.30
N GLU A 44 28.44 -26.64 -52.80
CA GLU A 44 29.53 -25.69 -53.04
C GLU A 44 29.84 -24.87 -51.80
N MET A 45 31.10 -24.48 -51.62
CA MET A 45 31.55 -23.70 -50.46
C MET A 45 30.92 -22.30 -50.44
N VAL A 46 30.53 -21.87 -49.25
CA VAL A 46 29.88 -20.57 -49.01
C VAL A 46 30.92 -19.54 -48.57
N ASP A 47 30.86 -18.36 -49.20
CA ASP A 47 31.57 -17.15 -48.81
C ASP A 47 30.99 -16.62 -47.49
N CYS A 48 31.84 -16.57 -46.47
CA CYS A 48 31.47 -16.20 -45.11
C CYS A 48 32.27 -15.00 -44.63
N GLN A 49 31.61 -14.10 -43.89
CA GLN A 49 32.27 -13.11 -43.05
C GLN A 49 32.73 -13.79 -41.76
N SER A 50 34.02 -13.67 -41.44
CA SER A 50 34.56 -14.13 -40.17
C SER A 50 34.56 -13.02 -39.12
N SER A 51 34.15 -13.34 -37.90
CA SER A 51 34.34 -12.50 -36.72
C SER A 51 34.99 -13.30 -35.59
N PHE A 52 35.74 -12.60 -34.74
CA PHE A 52 36.51 -13.20 -33.66
C PHE A 52 36.02 -12.65 -32.33
N GLU A 53 35.73 -13.54 -31.39
CA GLU A 53 35.36 -13.19 -30.02
C GLU A 53 36.25 -13.96 -29.05
N THR A 54 36.39 -13.46 -27.83
CA THR A 54 37.13 -14.13 -26.76
C THR A 54 36.22 -14.38 -25.56
N CYS A 55 36.49 -15.45 -24.82
CA CYS A 55 35.80 -15.65 -23.55
C CYS A 55 36.24 -14.57 -22.55
N LYS A 56 35.30 -13.73 -22.10
CA LYS A 56 35.55 -12.65 -21.12
C LYS A 56 35.69 -13.17 -19.67
N SER A 57 35.54 -14.47 -19.42
CA SER A 57 35.70 -15.09 -18.10
C SER A 57 34.81 -14.43 -17.02
N PHE A 58 35.21 -14.48 -15.75
CA PHE A 58 34.57 -13.84 -14.60
C PHE A 58 35.62 -13.33 -13.60
N GLY A 59 35.19 -12.44 -12.70
CA GLY A 59 36.00 -12.00 -11.56
C GLY A 59 35.81 -12.93 -10.37
N ILE A 60 36.88 -13.30 -9.69
CA ILE A 60 36.89 -14.17 -8.51
C ILE A 60 37.55 -13.46 -7.33
N CYS A 61 37.07 -13.68 -6.11
CA CYS A 61 37.75 -13.17 -4.93
C CYS A 61 39.18 -13.75 -4.82
N MET A 62 40.18 -12.93 -4.54
CA MET A 62 41.58 -13.36 -4.39
C MET A 62 41.73 -14.50 -3.36
N ILE A 63 41.01 -14.40 -2.24
CA ILE A 63 41.05 -15.40 -1.16
C ILE A 63 40.36 -16.71 -1.58
N CYS A 64 39.41 -16.65 -2.54
CA CYS A 64 38.85 -17.85 -3.17
C CYS A 64 39.89 -18.52 -4.08
N LEU A 65 40.60 -17.73 -4.90
CA LEU A 65 41.63 -18.23 -5.81
C LEU A 65 42.78 -18.92 -5.06
N GLU A 66 43.23 -18.36 -3.94
CA GLU A 66 44.27 -18.93 -3.07
C GLU A 66 43.85 -20.28 -2.45
N ARG A 67 42.55 -20.53 -2.29
CA ARG A 67 42.01 -21.69 -1.57
C ARG A 67 41.43 -22.80 -2.47
N LYS A 68 41.23 -22.59 -3.78
CA LYS A 68 40.75 -23.65 -4.70
C LYS A 68 41.39 -23.63 -6.10
N LEU A 69 42.44 -24.44 -6.24
CA LEU A 69 42.63 -25.37 -7.37
C LEU A 69 42.02 -26.76 -7.08
N ALA A 70 41.22 -26.90 -6.03
CA ALA A 70 40.53 -28.15 -5.66
C ALA A 70 39.02 -28.06 -5.99
N THR A 71 38.56 -29.10 -6.70
CA THR A 71 37.22 -29.38 -7.23
C THR A 71 36.03 -28.82 -6.43
N PHE A 72 35.06 -28.24 -7.15
CA PHE A 72 33.75 -27.87 -6.62
C PHE A 72 32.77 -29.01 -6.84
N ASP A 73 32.33 -29.61 -5.74
CA ASP A 73 31.05 -30.31 -5.68
C ASP A 73 30.05 -29.34 -5.03
N PHE A 74 28.87 -29.16 -5.63
CA PHE A 74 27.79 -28.39 -4.99
C PHE A 74 27.16 -29.30 -3.93
N GLY A 75 27.88 -29.49 -2.82
CA GLY A 75 27.38 -30.24 -1.67
C GLY A 75 26.07 -29.63 -1.17
N THR A 76 24.99 -30.37 -1.35
CA THR A 76 23.74 -30.15 -0.63
C THR A 76 23.96 -30.51 0.84
N GLU A 77 24.30 -29.53 1.66
CA GLU A 77 24.24 -29.69 3.11
C GLU A 77 23.08 -28.87 3.66
N SER A 78 21.94 -29.56 3.80
CA SER A 78 20.88 -29.18 4.72
C SER A 78 21.34 -29.53 6.15
N GLY A 79 22.26 -28.74 6.71
CA GLY A 79 22.51 -28.74 8.14
C GLY A 79 21.37 -28.02 8.88
N GLU A 80 20.95 -28.54 10.04
CA GLU A 80 20.08 -27.78 10.95
C GLU A 80 20.71 -26.40 11.23
N TRP A 81 19.92 -25.36 11.01
CA TRP A 81 20.40 -23.98 11.06
C TRP A 81 20.62 -23.55 12.52
N ASP A 82 21.87 -23.36 12.94
CA ASP A 82 22.20 -22.80 14.25
C ASP A 82 21.81 -21.31 14.33
N PHE A 83 20.95 -20.99 15.29
CA PHE A 83 20.49 -19.64 15.59
C PHE A 83 21.67 -18.71 15.99
N ASN A 84 22.64 -19.22 16.75
CA ASN A 84 23.79 -18.44 17.22
C ASN A 84 24.70 -18.05 16.04
N ALA A 85 24.93 -18.96 15.10
CA ALA A 85 25.73 -18.70 13.91
C ALA A 85 25.14 -17.57 13.04
N LYS A 86 23.80 -17.47 12.94
CA LYS A 86 23.13 -16.37 12.23
C LYS A 86 23.34 -15.04 12.93
N ILE A 87 23.20 -15.00 14.25
CA ILE A 87 23.40 -13.78 15.03
C ILE A 87 24.85 -13.32 14.86
N GLN A 88 25.82 -14.23 14.94
CA GLN A 88 27.23 -13.91 14.75
C GLN A 88 27.54 -13.43 13.32
N GLN A 89 26.98 -14.07 12.29
CA GLN A 89 27.12 -13.59 10.91
C GLN A 89 26.54 -12.18 10.72
N LYS A 90 25.33 -11.94 11.26
CA LYS A 90 24.68 -10.63 11.23
C LYS A 90 25.50 -9.57 11.96
N THR A 91 26.11 -9.96 13.08
CA THR A 91 27.00 -9.14 13.90
C THR A 91 28.22 -8.67 13.11
N LEU A 92 28.88 -9.59 12.42
CA LEU A 92 30.02 -9.27 11.55
C LEU A 92 29.62 -8.33 10.41
N VAL A 93 28.49 -8.58 9.75
CA VAL A 93 27.99 -7.74 8.65
C VAL A 93 27.67 -6.33 9.15
N TYR A 94 27.06 -6.20 10.33
CA TYR A 94 26.78 -4.92 10.95
C TYR A 94 28.08 -4.14 11.26
N PHE A 95 29.04 -4.77 11.95
CA PHE A 95 30.33 -4.15 12.23
C PHE A 95 31.07 -3.72 10.95
N PHE A 96 31.11 -4.59 9.94
CA PHE A 96 31.73 -4.27 8.66
C PHE A 96 31.03 -3.11 7.94
N SER A 97 29.69 -3.02 8.03
CA SER A 97 28.91 -1.89 7.50
C SER A 97 29.29 -0.57 8.19
N LEU A 98 29.47 -0.59 9.51
CA LEU A 98 29.94 0.57 10.27
C LEU A 98 31.34 1.01 9.81
N MET A 99 32.26 0.07 9.62
CA MET A 99 33.61 0.35 9.12
C MET A 99 33.61 0.95 7.70
N VAL A 100 32.67 0.55 6.84
CA VAL A 100 32.56 1.09 5.47
C VAL A 100 31.87 2.46 5.45
N SER A 101 30.83 2.64 6.27
CA SER A 101 29.97 3.82 6.23
C SER A 101 30.45 4.96 7.12
N GLY A 102 31.18 4.65 8.20
CA GLY A 102 31.47 5.59 9.28
C GLY A 102 30.20 6.18 9.90
N CYS A 103 30.36 7.35 10.50
CA CYS A 103 29.27 8.10 11.16
C CYS A 103 28.28 8.75 10.17
N ARG A 104 28.69 9.01 8.92
CA ARG A 104 27.94 9.75 7.87
C ARG A 104 27.49 11.19 8.20
N ALA A 105 27.71 11.68 9.42
CA ALA A 105 27.48 13.08 9.78
C ALA A 105 28.44 14.02 9.02
N ALA A 106 28.16 15.32 9.04
CA ALA A 106 29.07 16.33 8.50
C ALA A 106 30.45 16.24 9.17
N PRO A 107 31.54 16.66 8.49
CA PRO A 107 32.87 16.65 9.09
C PRO A 107 32.89 17.43 10.41
N GLY A 108 33.38 16.79 11.47
CA GLY A 108 33.63 17.41 12.77
C GLY A 108 35.10 17.87 12.88
N PRO A 109 35.57 18.16 14.11
CA PRO A 109 37.00 18.30 14.37
C PRO A 109 37.74 17.03 13.93
N PRO A 110 38.96 17.14 13.37
CA PRO A 110 39.71 15.97 12.94
C PRO A 110 40.05 15.07 14.13
N THR A 111 39.81 13.78 13.96
CA THR A 111 40.15 12.77 14.97
C THR A 111 41.65 12.50 14.94
N VAL A 112 42.34 12.81 16.03
CA VAL A 112 43.77 12.53 16.18
C VAL A 112 44.00 11.03 16.43
N ARG A 113 44.68 10.35 15.50
CA ARG A 113 45.07 8.92 15.58
C ARG A 113 46.59 8.76 15.64
N HIS A 114 47.07 7.79 16.41
CA HIS A 114 48.51 7.56 16.61
C HIS A 114 48.92 6.10 16.38
N GLY A 115 50.19 5.87 16.08
CA GLY A 115 50.79 4.53 16.00
C GLY A 115 50.10 3.60 15.00
N GLU A 116 49.84 2.36 15.44
CA GLU A 116 49.21 1.30 14.64
C GLU A 116 47.76 1.67 14.23
N GLU A 117 47.02 2.37 15.07
CA GLU A 117 45.64 2.81 14.77
C GLU A 117 45.59 3.68 13.51
N LYS A 118 46.54 4.62 13.38
CA LYS A 118 46.63 5.51 12.22
C LYS A 118 46.92 4.70 10.95
N GLN A 119 47.86 3.76 11.00
CA GLN A 119 48.21 2.92 9.85
C GLN A 119 47.03 2.04 9.40
N LEU A 120 46.28 1.46 10.35
CA LEU A 120 45.09 0.67 10.06
C LEU A 120 43.99 1.52 9.41
N TYR A 121 43.74 2.71 9.95
CA TYR A 121 42.76 3.63 9.40
C TYR A 121 43.14 4.10 7.99
N GLU A 122 44.39 4.50 7.76
CA GLU A 122 44.87 4.93 6.45
C GLU A 122 44.81 3.80 5.41
N SER A 123 45.19 2.58 5.79
CA SER A 123 45.09 1.39 4.92
C SER A 123 43.64 1.06 4.57
N TRP A 124 42.72 1.19 5.52
CA TRP A 124 41.30 0.99 5.28
C TRP A 124 40.70 2.06 4.37
N CYS A 125 41.03 3.34 4.63
CA CYS A 125 40.62 4.46 3.78
C CYS A 125 41.13 4.29 2.33
N ALA A 126 42.37 3.84 2.14
CA ALA A 126 42.91 3.54 0.82
C ALA A 126 42.08 2.47 0.06
N GLN A 127 41.65 1.40 0.74
CA GLN A 127 40.75 0.40 0.16
C GLN A 127 39.36 0.98 -0.18
N LEU A 128 38.85 1.91 0.63
CA LEU A 128 37.59 2.61 0.33
C LEU A 128 37.74 3.54 -0.87
N ASP A 129 38.85 4.25 -1.00
CA ASP A 129 39.15 5.13 -2.13
C ASP A 129 39.36 4.36 -3.43
N GLU A 130 40.05 3.22 -3.37
CA GLU A 130 40.15 2.29 -4.49
C GLU A 130 38.76 1.79 -4.93
N ALA A 131 37.90 1.42 -3.97
CA ALA A 131 36.52 1.02 -4.25
C ALA A 131 35.69 2.14 -4.91
N ARG A 132 35.97 3.41 -4.60
CA ARG A 132 35.32 4.60 -5.17
C ARG A 132 35.76 4.89 -6.60
N ARG A 133 36.92 4.39 -7.04
CA ARG A 133 37.40 4.53 -8.43
C ARG A 133 37.39 5.98 -8.94
N GLY A 134 37.83 6.91 -8.09
CA GLY A 134 37.90 8.34 -8.42
C GLY A 134 36.59 9.10 -8.31
N HIS A 135 35.47 8.47 -7.93
CA HIS A 135 34.25 9.19 -7.58
C HIS A 135 34.45 9.98 -6.28
N SER A 136 34.08 11.25 -6.29
CA SER A 136 34.13 12.11 -5.11
C SER A 136 33.18 11.60 -4.03
N CYS A 137 33.69 11.46 -2.81
CA CYS A 137 32.86 11.19 -1.65
C CYS A 137 32.39 12.51 -1.04
N LYS A 138 31.16 12.53 -0.51
CA LYS A 138 30.74 13.63 0.36
C LYS A 138 31.68 13.64 1.59
N PRO A 139 32.20 14.81 2.00
CA PRO A 139 32.95 14.91 3.25
C PRO A 139 32.09 14.39 4.39
N SER A 140 32.62 13.43 5.16
CA SER A 140 31.93 12.82 6.28
C SER A 140 32.81 12.86 7.52
N CYS A 141 32.17 12.88 8.69
CA CYS A 141 32.82 12.75 9.99
C CYS A 141 33.82 11.57 10.01
N ASP A 142 35.05 11.87 10.46
CA ASP A 142 36.14 10.93 10.66
C ASP A 142 36.23 10.43 12.11
N GLY A 143 35.19 10.65 12.92
CA GLY A 143 35.08 10.26 14.32
C GLY A 143 35.22 8.75 14.56
N ARG A 144 35.86 8.37 15.67
CA ARG A 144 35.88 6.97 16.14
C ARG A 144 34.48 6.49 16.45
N LEU A 145 34.20 5.24 16.07
CA LEU A 145 33.01 4.52 16.52
C LEU A 145 33.37 3.70 17.75
N LEU A 146 32.59 3.87 18.81
CA LEU A 146 32.83 3.28 20.11
C LEU A 146 31.64 2.41 20.51
N LEU A 147 31.92 1.19 20.96
CA LEU A 147 30.94 0.38 21.68
C LEU A 147 30.99 0.77 23.15
N CYS A 148 29.95 1.43 23.64
CA CYS A 148 29.85 1.84 25.04
C CYS A 148 29.17 0.76 25.87
N ALA A 149 29.87 0.28 26.91
CA ALA A 149 29.30 -0.60 27.92
C ALA A 149 28.46 0.20 28.92
N GLY A 150 27.23 -0.24 29.17
CA GLY A 150 26.29 0.36 30.12
C GLY A 150 25.06 -0.53 30.32
N SER A 151 24.04 -0.05 31.05
CA SER A 151 22.78 -0.79 31.24
C SER A 151 22.06 -1.13 29.93
N LYS A 152 22.32 -0.35 28.88
CA LYS A 152 22.02 -0.67 27.48
C LYS A 152 23.27 -0.43 26.63
N PRO A 153 23.94 -1.50 26.15
CA PRO A 153 25.03 -1.38 25.20
C PRO A 153 24.60 -0.61 23.96
N HIS A 154 25.45 0.28 23.46
CA HIS A 154 25.17 1.06 22.26
C HIS A 154 26.46 1.39 21.51
N VAL A 155 26.35 1.54 20.19
CA VAL A 155 27.44 2.07 19.35
C VAL A 155 27.22 3.55 19.15
N ARG A 156 28.25 4.37 19.36
CA ARG A 156 28.18 5.81 19.09
C ARG A 156 29.45 6.34 18.43
N CYS A 157 29.32 7.42 17.69
CA CYS A 157 30.47 8.25 17.32
C CYS A 157 31.02 8.96 18.56
N GLU A 158 32.34 9.16 18.62
CA GLU A 158 32.99 9.90 19.71
C GLU A 158 32.46 11.34 19.85
N TYR A 159 32.07 11.96 18.72
CA TYR A 159 31.49 13.31 18.67
C TYR A 159 29.98 13.37 18.93
N HIS A 160 29.30 12.23 19.09
CA HIS A 160 27.89 12.23 19.47
C HIS A 160 27.72 12.75 20.91
N SER A 161 26.91 13.80 21.06
CA SER A 161 26.56 14.38 22.35
C SER A 161 25.06 14.62 22.47
N TYR A 162 24.47 14.14 23.57
CA TYR A 162 23.05 14.37 23.88
C TYR A 162 22.72 15.85 24.08
N SER A 163 23.70 16.68 24.45
CA SER A 163 23.53 18.10 24.76
C SER A 163 23.98 19.03 23.64
N HIS A 164 24.97 18.62 22.82
CA HIS A 164 25.64 19.54 21.88
C HIS A 164 25.46 19.16 20.41
N ASP A 165 25.49 17.88 20.06
CA ASP A 165 25.31 17.44 18.67
C ASP A 165 24.81 16.00 18.58
N ARG A 166 23.53 15.86 18.20
CA ARG A 166 22.83 14.59 18.02
C ARG A 166 22.82 14.10 16.56
N THR A 167 23.48 14.82 15.65
CA THR A 167 23.52 14.46 14.22
C THR A 167 24.49 13.32 13.94
N HIS A 168 25.43 13.08 14.85
CA HIS A 168 26.36 11.96 14.82
C HIS A 168 25.70 10.62 15.16
N LEU A 169 26.31 9.52 14.70
CA LEU A 169 25.79 8.16 14.83
C LEU A 169 25.62 7.78 16.30
N PHE A 170 24.42 7.28 16.61
CA PHE A 170 24.07 6.62 17.86
C PHE A 170 23.11 5.47 17.54
N ASP A 171 23.51 4.24 17.86
CA ASP A 171 22.74 3.03 17.61
C ASP A 171 22.63 2.20 18.90
N ALA A 172 21.45 2.26 19.52
CA ALA A 172 21.11 1.46 20.69
C ALA A 172 20.46 0.10 20.35
N SER A 173 20.20 -0.19 19.05
CA SER A 173 19.60 -1.46 18.62
C SER A 173 20.50 -2.67 18.89
N VAL A 174 21.79 -2.43 19.15
CA VAL A 174 22.71 -3.48 19.61
C VAL A 174 22.32 -4.07 20.97
N SER A 175 21.48 -3.39 21.76
CA SER A 175 20.94 -3.89 23.03
C SER A 175 19.70 -4.79 22.90
N ASP A 176 19.10 -4.90 21.72
CA ASP A 176 17.81 -5.60 21.50
C ASP A 176 17.99 -7.12 21.19
N GLU A 177 19.06 -7.75 21.70
CA GLU A 177 19.42 -9.17 21.43
C GLU A 177 19.57 -9.53 19.93
N LEU A 178 19.66 -8.52 19.07
CA LEU A 178 19.75 -8.67 17.62
C LEU A 178 21.15 -9.04 17.10
N TYR A 179 22.16 -8.94 17.97
CA TYR A 179 23.58 -9.11 17.68
C TYR A 179 24.28 -9.79 18.86
N ASP A 180 25.38 -10.48 18.56
CA ASP A 180 26.24 -11.13 19.54
C ASP A 180 27.14 -10.05 20.16
N LEU A 181 26.85 -9.67 21.40
CA LEU A 181 27.56 -8.60 22.10
C LEU A 181 29.01 -8.96 22.38
N ASP A 182 29.32 -10.24 22.62
CA ASP A 182 30.68 -10.67 22.90
C ASP A 182 31.51 -10.67 21.62
N TYR A 183 30.91 -11.05 20.49
CA TYR A 183 31.56 -10.89 19.19
C TYR A 183 31.74 -9.41 18.81
N LEU A 184 30.75 -8.54 19.06
CA LEU A 184 30.91 -7.08 18.87
C LEU A 184 32.04 -6.51 19.72
N ARG A 185 32.11 -6.88 21.01
CA ARG A 185 33.20 -6.44 21.90
C ARG A 185 34.54 -6.89 21.36
N ALA A 186 34.67 -8.14 20.94
CA ALA A 186 35.89 -8.67 20.36
C ALA A 186 36.28 -7.90 19.08
N LEU A 187 35.32 -7.53 18.23
CA LEU A 187 35.55 -6.75 17.01
C LEU A 187 35.98 -5.31 17.29
N PHE A 188 35.33 -4.59 18.22
CA PHE A 188 35.68 -3.21 18.57
C PHE A 188 37.01 -3.11 19.34
N ASN A 189 37.35 -4.13 20.13
CA ASN A 189 38.58 -4.14 20.92
C ASN A 189 39.77 -4.81 20.21
N ASN A 190 39.57 -5.36 19.00
CA ASN A 190 40.55 -6.20 18.31
C ASN A 190 41.08 -7.36 19.19
N ASP A 191 40.19 -8.02 19.93
CA ASP A 191 40.55 -9.18 20.75
C ASP A 191 40.83 -10.40 19.86
N HIS A 192 42.08 -10.56 19.46
CA HIS A 192 42.51 -11.61 18.53
C HIS A 192 42.18 -13.03 18.99
N ALA A 193 42.19 -13.30 20.31
CA ALA A 193 41.92 -14.63 20.83
C ALA A 193 40.43 -14.97 20.74
N ALA A 194 39.56 -14.05 21.20
CA ALA A 194 38.11 -14.22 21.12
C ALA A 194 37.61 -14.25 19.66
N LEU A 195 38.16 -13.37 18.81
CA LEU A 195 37.83 -13.34 17.38
C LEU A 195 38.18 -14.67 16.70
N LYS A 196 39.36 -15.23 16.99
CA LYS A 196 39.82 -16.49 16.41
C LYS A 196 38.90 -17.64 16.78
N ASP A 197 38.54 -17.80 18.06
CA ASP A 197 37.66 -18.87 18.51
C ASP A 197 36.27 -18.81 17.86
N ILE A 198 35.65 -17.63 17.83
CA ILE A 198 34.32 -17.43 17.26
C ILE A 198 34.36 -17.67 15.74
N GLU A 199 35.32 -17.09 15.03
CA GLU A 199 35.41 -17.16 13.57
C GLU A 199 35.84 -18.54 13.06
N GLU A 200 36.68 -19.28 13.80
CA GLU A 200 37.04 -20.67 13.47
C GLU A 200 35.85 -21.60 13.62
N ARG A 201 35.06 -21.46 14.69
CA ARG A 201 33.82 -22.23 14.86
C ARG A 201 32.82 -21.95 13.74
N LEU A 202 32.60 -20.67 13.39
CA LEU A 202 31.74 -20.29 12.27
C LEU A 202 32.20 -20.87 10.94
N ALA A 203 33.52 -20.87 10.68
CA ALA A 203 34.08 -21.39 9.44
C ALA A 203 33.98 -22.92 9.36
N ILE A 204 34.33 -23.63 10.43
CA ILE A 204 34.39 -25.11 10.47
C ILE A 204 32.99 -25.72 10.45
N PHE A 205 32.08 -25.23 11.30
CA PHE A 205 30.77 -25.86 11.49
C PHE A 205 29.67 -25.32 10.58
N HIS A 206 29.81 -24.10 10.06
CA HIS A 206 28.75 -23.44 9.28
C HIS A 206 29.21 -22.90 7.93
N ASN A 207 30.51 -22.95 7.62
CA ASN A 207 31.06 -22.33 6.41
C ASN A 207 30.72 -20.82 6.32
N LEU A 208 30.68 -20.14 7.46
CA LEU A 208 30.33 -18.71 7.61
C LEU A 208 31.49 -17.91 8.22
N GLY A 209 31.38 -16.58 8.15
CA GLY A 209 32.36 -15.67 8.73
C GLY A 209 33.56 -15.38 7.82
N PRO A 210 34.54 -14.61 8.32
CA PRO A 210 35.60 -14.05 7.48
C PRO A 210 36.76 -15.03 7.26
N LEU A 211 36.79 -16.14 8.01
CA LEU A 211 37.72 -17.26 7.83
C LEU A 211 37.17 -18.36 6.91
N ALA A 212 35.88 -18.35 6.59
CA ALA A 212 35.28 -19.34 5.67
C ALA A 212 35.82 -19.20 4.23
N PRO A 213 35.89 -20.31 3.47
CA PRO A 213 36.22 -20.25 2.05
C PRO A 213 35.21 -19.39 1.28
N CYS A 214 35.73 -18.40 0.56
CA CYS A 214 34.91 -17.53 -0.27
C CYS A 214 34.53 -18.25 -1.56
N THR A 215 33.28 -18.16 -2.00
CA THR A 215 32.81 -18.69 -3.30
C THR A 215 32.34 -17.58 -4.24
N PHE A 216 32.51 -16.32 -3.84
CA PHE A 216 31.97 -15.19 -4.57
C PHE A 216 32.67 -15.00 -5.92
N THR A 217 31.85 -14.99 -6.97
CA THR A 217 32.25 -14.64 -8.33
C THR A 217 31.39 -13.49 -8.84
N MET A 218 31.88 -12.78 -9.85
CA MET A 218 31.14 -11.69 -10.49
C MET A 218 31.31 -11.73 -11.99
N ASN A 219 30.33 -11.19 -12.71
CA ASN A 219 30.45 -11.03 -14.15
C ASN A 219 31.71 -10.23 -14.52
N CYS A 220 32.37 -10.56 -15.64
CA CYS A 220 33.48 -9.79 -16.20
C CYS A 220 33.18 -8.30 -16.43
N SER A 221 31.90 -7.95 -16.68
CA SER A 221 31.43 -6.58 -16.84
C SER A 221 31.28 -5.84 -15.50
N SER A 222 31.27 -6.57 -14.38
CA SER A 222 31.28 -5.97 -13.06
C SER A 222 32.54 -5.14 -12.90
N VAL A 223 32.33 -3.94 -12.38
CA VAL A 223 33.38 -2.95 -12.14
C VAL A 223 33.78 -2.90 -10.66
N ARG A 224 33.30 -3.86 -9.86
CA ARG A 224 33.57 -3.97 -8.44
C ARG A 224 35.00 -4.49 -8.20
N VAL A 225 35.78 -3.73 -7.43
CA VAL A 225 37.20 -4.02 -7.17
C VAL A 225 37.41 -4.96 -5.98
N HIS A 226 36.50 -4.97 -5.00
CA HIS A 226 36.61 -5.82 -3.80
C HIS A 226 35.40 -6.74 -3.60
N CYS A 227 35.63 -7.86 -2.92
CA CYS A 227 34.60 -8.78 -2.48
C CYS A 227 33.58 -8.07 -1.57
N PRO A 228 32.26 -8.35 -1.73
CA PRO A 228 31.25 -7.87 -0.77
C PRO A 228 31.40 -8.48 0.63
N PHE A 229 32.01 -9.66 0.73
CA PHE A 229 32.14 -10.38 1.99
C PHE A 229 33.42 -9.94 2.73
N PRO A 230 33.33 -9.79 4.06
CA PRO A 230 34.49 -9.51 4.89
C PRO A 230 35.43 -10.72 4.92
N HIS A 231 36.73 -10.47 4.94
CA HIS A 231 37.74 -11.52 5.01
C HIS A 231 38.87 -11.16 5.97
N ARG A 232 39.56 -12.17 6.50
CA ARG A 232 40.82 -11.99 7.24
C ARG A 232 42.01 -12.15 6.30
N ASN A 233 43.00 -11.26 6.39
CA ASN A 233 44.29 -11.43 5.71
C ASN A 233 45.24 -12.34 6.52
N SER A 234 46.45 -12.58 6.02
CA SER A 234 47.47 -13.41 6.69
C SER A 234 47.91 -12.90 8.07
N GLN A 235 47.65 -11.63 8.40
CA GLN A 235 47.91 -11.01 9.71
C GLN A 235 46.68 -11.06 10.64
N GLY A 236 45.59 -11.74 10.24
CA GLY A 236 44.36 -11.78 11.03
C GLY A 236 43.56 -10.46 11.03
N ARG A 237 43.87 -9.52 10.14
CA ARG A 237 43.17 -8.24 10.02
C ARG A 237 41.99 -8.36 9.06
N LEU A 238 40.89 -7.68 9.38
CA LEU A 238 39.70 -7.63 8.52
C LEU A 238 39.98 -6.75 7.31
N VAL A 239 39.74 -7.27 6.10
CA VAL A 239 40.07 -6.61 4.83
C VAL A 239 38.95 -6.75 3.78
N LYS A 240 38.98 -5.85 2.79
CA LYS A 240 38.22 -5.97 1.54
C LYS A 240 39.06 -6.70 0.50
N ALA A 241 38.92 -8.03 0.43
CA ALA A 241 39.69 -8.83 -0.52
C ALA A 241 39.49 -8.36 -1.97
N ALA A 242 40.58 -8.22 -2.72
CA ALA A 242 40.53 -7.81 -4.12
C ALA A 242 39.82 -8.84 -5.00
N MET A 243 39.14 -8.37 -6.03
CA MET A 243 38.54 -9.17 -7.09
C MET A 243 39.53 -9.28 -8.25
N ILE A 244 39.94 -10.50 -8.56
CA ILE A 244 40.90 -10.79 -9.62
C ILE A 244 40.14 -11.32 -10.84
N ARG A 245 40.51 -10.85 -12.03
CA ARG A 245 39.96 -11.40 -13.28
C ARG A 245 40.73 -12.65 -13.67
N VAL A 246 40.03 -13.77 -13.81
CA VAL A 246 40.64 -15.00 -14.32
C VAL A 246 40.83 -14.84 -15.84
N SER A 247 42.05 -15.03 -16.35
CA SER A 247 42.27 -15.01 -17.79
C SER A 247 41.78 -16.30 -18.44
N CYS A 248 41.12 -16.18 -19.59
CA CYS A 248 40.72 -17.29 -20.43
C CYS A 248 41.35 -17.11 -21.82
N ASP A 249 41.94 -18.19 -22.33
CA ASP A 249 42.59 -18.21 -23.65
C ASP A 249 41.68 -18.77 -24.74
N VAL A 250 40.43 -19.14 -24.39
CA VAL A 250 39.44 -19.60 -25.35
C VAL A 250 39.04 -18.50 -26.31
N LYS A 251 39.15 -18.81 -27.60
CA LYS A 251 38.79 -17.94 -28.71
C LYS A 251 37.67 -18.58 -29.51
N TYR A 252 36.69 -17.75 -29.87
CA TYR A 252 35.60 -18.11 -30.75
C TYR A 252 35.82 -17.46 -32.11
N GLN A 253 35.80 -18.27 -33.16
CA GLN A 253 35.73 -17.80 -34.55
C GLN A 253 34.34 -18.10 -35.08
N VAL A 254 33.65 -17.08 -35.54
CA VAL A 254 32.28 -17.17 -36.03
C VAL A 254 32.28 -16.82 -37.50
N TYR A 255 31.84 -17.77 -38.32
CA TYR A 255 31.67 -17.60 -39.76
C TYR A 255 30.19 -17.48 -40.09
N ARG A 256 29.83 -16.36 -40.71
CA ARG A 256 28.46 -16.04 -41.11
C ARG A 256 28.40 -15.91 -42.63
N PRO A 257 27.50 -16.62 -43.32
CA PRO A 257 27.31 -16.42 -44.76
C PRO A 257 27.08 -14.94 -45.10
N VAL A 258 27.70 -14.48 -46.19
CA VAL A 258 27.44 -13.13 -46.74
C VAL A 258 25.97 -13.00 -47.14
N LEU A 259 25.45 -11.77 -47.16
CA LEU A 259 24.02 -11.47 -47.41
C LEU A 259 23.45 -12.24 -48.62
N SER A 260 24.17 -12.27 -49.74
CA SER A 260 23.75 -12.93 -50.98
C SER A 260 23.64 -14.46 -50.89
N GLN A 261 24.26 -15.10 -49.89
CA GLN A 261 24.30 -16.57 -49.76
C GLN A 261 23.50 -17.11 -48.57
N ARG A 262 22.99 -16.23 -47.69
CA ARG A 262 22.13 -16.59 -46.55
C ARG A 262 20.88 -17.39 -46.95
N PRO A 263 20.18 -17.10 -48.06
CA PRO A 263 19.01 -17.91 -48.48
C PRO A 263 19.37 -19.37 -48.77
N ASN A 264 20.57 -19.62 -49.29
CA ASN A 264 21.04 -20.95 -49.71
C ASN A 264 21.87 -21.66 -48.63
N CYS A 265 22.19 -20.98 -47.53
CA CYS A 265 22.89 -21.56 -46.39
C CYS A 265 22.40 -20.92 -45.07
N PRO A 266 21.35 -21.48 -44.43
CA PRO A 266 20.77 -20.97 -43.18
C PRO A 266 21.65 -21.24 -41.94
N ARG A 267 22.88 -21.74 -42.12
CA ARG A 267 23.75 -22.24 -41.06
C ARG A 267 24.92 -21.29 -40.81
N LEU A 268 25.41 -21.32 -39.58
CA LEU A 268 26.62 -20.62 -39.16
C LEU A 268 27.59 -21.60 -38.54
N LEU A 269 28.88 -21.31 -38.67
CA LEU A 269 29.94 -22.10 -38.06
C LEU A 269 30.56 -21.31 -36.91
N VAL A 270 30.59 -21.91 -35.73
CA VAL A 270 31.26 -21.35 -34.55
C VAL A 270 32.34 -22.33 -34.13
N LEU A 271 33.59 -21.92 -34.27
CA LEU A 271 34.75 -22.69 -33.82
C LEU A 271 35.21 -22.15 -32.47
N SER A 272 35.20 -23.01 -31.46
CA SER A 272 35.82 -22.72 -30.16
C SER A 272 37.20 -23.37 -30.11
N THR A 273 38.23 -22.58 -29.83
CA THR A 273 39.63 -23.04 -29.77
C THR A 273 40.24 -22.69 -28.42
N GLY A 274 40.98 -23.64 -27.83
CA GLY A 274 41.57 -23.51 -26.49
C GLY A 274 40.84 -24.31 -25.42
N LYS A 275 41.35 -24.26 -24.18
CA LYS A 275 40.78 -24.93 -23.00
C LYS A 275 40.33 -23.89 -21.98
N HIS A 276 39.10 -24.00 -21.47
CA HIS A 276 38.63 -23.14 -20.38
C HIS A 276 39.41 -23.45 -19.10
N THR A 277 39.87 -22.40 -18.43
CA THR A 277 40.56 -22.43 -17.13
C THR A 277 39.64 -22.09 -15.96
N HIS A 278 38.34 -21.95 -16.23
CA HIS A 278 37.34 -21.45 -15.29
C HIS A 278 35.98 -22.13 -15.52
N SER A 279 35.14 -22.15 -14.49
CA SER A 279 33.75 -22.65 -14.58
C SER A 279 32.86 -21.80 -15.48
N ILE A 280 31.67 -22.28 -15.84
CA ILE A 280 30.73 -21.53 -16.68
C ILE A 280 30.41 -20.18 -16.00
N PRO A 281 30.68 -19.03 -16.66
CA PRO A 281 30.38 -17.73 -16.09
C PRO A 281 28.87 -17.52 -15.95
N GLY A 282 28.45 -16.64 -15.04
CA GLY A 282 27.04 -16.28 -14.90
C GLY A 282 26.48 -15.60 -16.16
N LEU A 283 25.17 -15.76 -16.38
CA LEU A 283 24.47 -15.12 -17.50
C LEU A 283 24.66 -13.60 -17.45
N SER A 284 25.08 -13.03 -18.58
CA SER A 284 25.49 -11.62 -18.67
C SER A 284 24.43 -10.73 -19.31
N ARG A 285 23.56 -11.31 -20.17
CA ARG A 285 22.60 -10.58 -21.00
C ARG A 285 21.34 -11.39 -21.22
N THR A 286 20.24 -10.71 -21.50
CA THR A 286 19.03 -11.32 -22.08
C THR A 286 19.16 -11.34 -23.60
N PRO A 287 18.92 -12.48 -24.28
CA PRO A 287 18.97 -12.55 -25.74
C PRO A 287 17.98 -11.57 -26.41
N PRO A 288 18.34 -10.90 -27.53
CA PRO A 288 17.49 -9.90 -28.17
C PRO A 288 16.08 -10.40 -28.53
N GLN A 289 15.95 -11.65 -28.99
CA GLN A 289 14.64 -12.24 -29.31
C GLN A 289 13.72 -12.29 -28.08
N ILE A 290 14.27 -12.61 -26.91
CA ILE A 290 13.51 -12.63 -25.66
C ILE A 290 13.12 -11.20 -25.28
N VAL A 291 14.00 -10.23 -25.47
CA VAL A 291 13.68 -8.81 -25.24
C VAL A 291 12.54 -8.37 -26.15
N GLU A 292 12.55 -8.70 -27.43
CA GLU A 292 11.48 -8.37 -28.38
C GLU A 292 10.14 -9.01 -28.00
N ILE A 293 10.14 -10.26 -27.51
CA ILE A 293 8.93 -10.88 -26.96
C ILE A 293 8.37 -10.06 -25.79
N ILE A 294 9.23 -9.65 -24.84
CA ILE A 294 8.80 -8.86 -23.68
C ILE A 294 8.30 -7.48 -24.10
N LEU A 295 9.00 -6.79 -25.01
CA LEU A 295 8.58 -5.49 -25.53
C LEU A 295 7.26 -5.60 -26.31
N GLY A 296 7.08 -6.65 -27.10
CA GLY A 296 5.83 -6.94 -27.80
C GLY A 296 4.67 -7.15 -26.83
N LEU A 297 4.88 -7.92 -25.76
CA LEU A 297 3.89 -8.08 -24.70
C LEU A 297 3.56 -6.74 -24.03
N LEU A 298 4.58 -5.95 -23.67
CA LEU A 298 4.38 -4.63 -23.04
C LEU A 298 3.57 -3.69 -23.94
N ARG A 299 3.89 -3.60 -25.22
CA ARG A 299 3.17 -2.77 -26.20
C ARG A 299 1.72 -3.22 -26.39
N SER A 300 1.45 -4.52 -26.26
CA SER A 300 0.07 -5.05 -26.34
C SER A 300 -0.81 -4.67 -25.14
N LEU A 301 -0.23 -4.20 -24.03
CA LEU A 301 -0.99 -3.82 -22.84
C LEU A 301 -1.73 -2.49 -23.00
N SER A 302 -1.41 -1.68 -24.02
CA SER A 302 -2.04 -0.38 -24.28
C SER A 302 -2.07 0.50 -23.02
N ASP A 303 -3.26 0.87 -22.57
CA ASP A 303 -3.53 1.73 -21.43
C ASP A 303 -3.25 1.07 -20.07
N ASP A 304 -2.81 -0.18 -19.97
CA ASP A 304 -2.43 -0.74 -18.66
C ASP A 304 -0.96 -0.47 -18.29
N ILE A 305 -0.23 0.24 -19.15
CA ILE A 305 1.22 0.41 -19.01
C ILE A 305 1.63 1.53 -18.04
N PHE A 306 0.84 2.59 -17.87
CA PHE A 306 1.21 3.80 -17.12
C PHE A 306 1.51 3.59 -15.62
N ASP A 307 0.97 2.53 -15.00
CA ASP A 307 1.19 2.16 -13.59
C ASP A 307 1.76 0.73 -13.46
N LEU A 308 2.37 0.24 -14.52
CA LEU A 308 2.84 -1.13 -14.58
C LEU A 308 4.13 -1.27 -13.76
N THR A 309 4.14 -2.27 -12.88
CA THR A 309 5.34 -2.68 -12.15
C THR A 309 5.74 -4.05 -12.62
N THR A 310 7.00 -4.45 -12.40
CA THR A 310 7.46 -5.80 -12.78
C THR A 310 6.56 -6.90 -12.20
N ARG A 311 6.10 -6.72 -10.96
CA ARG A 311 5.18 -7.67 -10.31
C ARG A 311 3.80 -7.69 -10.97
N ARG A 312 3.26 -6.53 -11.36
CA ARG A 312 1.96 -6.45 -12.08
C ARG A 312 2.10 -7.05 -13.48
N PHE A 313 3.19 -6.79 -14.19
CA PHE A 313 3.49 -7.38 -15.49
C PHE A 313 3.53 -8.91 -15.43
N ASN A 314 4.28 -9.49 -14.49
CA ASN A 314 4.37 -10.95 -14.33
C ASN A 314 3.02 -11.62 -14.01
N ARG A 315 2.05 -10.87 -13.49
CA ARG A 315 0.70 -11.35 -13.14
C ARG A 315 -0.36 -10.89 -14.12
N HIS A 316 0.02 -10.17 -15.18
CA HIS A 316 -0.93 -9.57 -16.08
C HIS A 316 -1.66 -10.65 -16.88
N PRO A 317 -2.99 -10.59 -17.06
CA PRO A 317 -3.75 -11.61 -17.79
C PRO A 317 -3.19 -11.91 -19.19
N VAL A 318 -2.77 -10.87 -19.92
CA VAL A 318 -2.13 -11.02 -21.25
C VAL A 318 -0.83 -11.84 -21.18
N VAL A 319 0.02 -11.57 -20.17
CA VAL A 319 1.28 -12.30 -19.99
C VAL A 319 1.02 -13.74 -19.56
N LEU A 320 0.07 -13.97 -18.66
CA LEU A 320 -0.31 -15.32 -18.23
C LEU A 320 -0.92 -16.13 -19.37
N ALA A 321 -1.74 -15.50 -20.23
CA ALA A 321 -2.28 -16.15 -21.43
C ALA A 321 -1.17 -16.56 -22.39
N PHE A 322 -0.24 -15.65 -22.69
CA PHE A 322 0.94 -15.93 -23.50
C PHE A 322 1.78 -17.10 -22.94
N LEU A 323 2.04 -17.10 -21.63
CA LEU A 323 2.83 -18.16 -20.99
C LEU A 323 2.13 -19.53 -21.03
N ARG A 324 0.81 -19.57 -20.83
CA ARG A 324 0.03 -20.82 -20.93
C ARG A 324 0.03 -21.38 -22.35
N GLU A 325 -0.08 -20.51 -23.34
CA GLU A 325 -0.01 -20.91 -24.75
C GLU A 325 1.39 -21.43 -25.11
N ARG A 326 2.44 -20.74 -24.63
CA ARG A 326 3.83 -21.12 -24.90
C ARG A 326 4.28 -22.39 -24.17
N PHE A 327 3.76 -22.62 -22.96
CA PHE A 327 4.14 -23.73 -22.08
C PHE A 327 2.90 -24.50 -21.58
N PRO A 328 2.15 -25.19 -22.46
CA PRO A 328 0.88 -25.82 -22.11
C PRO A 328 1.03 -26.92 -21.04
N SER A 329 2.20 -27.56 -20.97
CA SER A 329 2.50 -28.61 -19.99
C SER A 329 2.90 -28.07 -18.60
N ASN A 330 3.10 -26.75 -18.44
CA ASN A 330 3.48 -26.12 -17.17
C ASN A 330 2.43 -25.06 -16.76
N PRO A 331 1.43 -25.42 -15.93
CA PRO A 331 0.37 -24.49 -15.53
C PRO A 331 0.88 -23.34 -14.64
N THR A 332 2.08 -23.49 -14.08
CA THR A 332 2.76 -22.50 -13.24
C THR A 332 3.88 -21.76 -13.97
N ALA A 333 3.89 -21.84 -15.32
CA ALA A 333 4.89 -21.18 -16.13
C ALA A 333 4.97 -19.68 -15.81
N SER A 334 6.21 -19.20 -15.80
CA SER A 334 6.61 -17.85 -15.48
C SER A 334 7.53 -17.32 -16.57
N LEU A 335 7.87 -16.03 -16.51
CA LEU A 335 8.89 -15.47 -17.39
C LEU A 335 10.27 -16.15 -17.20
N LEU A 336 10.54 -16.81 -16.06
CA LEU A 336 11.80 -17.54 -15.86
C LEU A 336 11.92 -18.76 -16.77
N ASP A 337 10.77 -19.38 -17.10
CA ASP A 337 10.69 -20.51 -18.02
C ASP A 337 10.93 -20.08 -19.48
N LEU A 338 10.71 -18.79 -19.79
CA LEU A 338 11.09 -18.20 -21.07
C LEU A 338 12.61 -18.04 -21.18
N HIS A 339 13.25 -17.47 -20.15
CA HIS A 339 14.70 -17.39 -20.06
C HIS A 339 15.18 -17.07 -18.63
N PRO A 340 16.23 -17.72 -18.09
CA PRO A 340 16.68 -17.49 -16.71
C PRO A 340 17.16 -16.06 -16.41
N SER A 341 17.59 -15.29 -17.43
CA SER A 341 17.98 -13.88 -17.24
C SER A 341 16.82 -12.97 -16.81
N LEU A 342 15.57 -13.41 -17.00
CA LEU A 342 14.37 -12.70 -16.56
C LEU A 342 14.15 -12.80 -15.04
N ALA A 343 15.01 -13.54 -14.32
CA ALA A 343 15.11 -13.44 -12.86
C ALA A 343 15.50 -12.02 -12.43
N ASN A 344 16.26 -11.30 -13.25
CA ASN A 344 16.59 -9.90 -12.99
C ASN A 344 15.38 -8.99 -13.27
N GLN A 345 14.64 -8.67 -12.21
CA GLN A 345 13.46 -7.82 -12.28
C GLN A 345 13.78 -6.37 -12.70
N ASP A 346 15.03 -5.92 -12.54
CA ASP A 346 15.46 -4.58 -12.96
C ASP A 346 15.58 -4.48 -14.48
N HIS A 347 15.94 -5.57 -15.19
CA HIS A 347 15.90 -5.57 -16.66
C HIS A 347 14.48 -5.36 -17.17
N ILE A 348 13.52 -6.08 -16.58
CA ILE A 348 12.10 -5.94 -16.95
C ILE A 348 11.60 -4.53 -16.59
N ARG A 349 12.00 -3.99 -15.44
CA ARG A 349 11.66 -2.61 -15.06
C ARG A 349 12.16 -1.62 -16.11
N ASN A 350 13.42 -1.74 -16.55
CA ASN A 350 13.98 -0.84 -17.56
C ASN A 350 13.19 -0.90 -18.88
N TRP A 351 12.72 -2.08 -19.30
CA TRP A 351 11.88 -2.19 -20.51
C TRP A 351 10.48 -1.64 -20.29
N ILE A 352 9.89 -1.81 -19.12
CA ILE A 352 8.63 -1.14 -18.76
C ILE A 352 8.82 0.38 -18.86
N ASP A 353 9.84 0.93 -18.20
CA ASP A 353 10.14 2.37 -18.19
C ASP A 353 10.37 2.89 -19.61
N GLN A 354 11.04 2.11 -20.46
CA GLN A 354 11.21 2.42 -21.88
C GLN A 354 9.86 2.55 -22.59
N VAL A 355 8.99 1.54 -22.52
CA VAL A 355 7.72 1.56 -23.25
C VAL A 355 6.74 2.58 -22.66
N VAL A 356 6.78 2.82 -21.35
CA VAL A 356 6.04 3.92 -20.71
C VAL A 356 6.48 5.26 -21.27
N LYS A 357 7.80 5.50 -21.40
CA LYS A 357 8.33 6.74 -21.96
C LYS A 357 8.01 6.89 -23.46
N GLU A 358 7.97 5.80 -24.22
CA GLU A 358 7.52 5.79 -25.61
C GLU A 358 6.02 6.16 -25.73
N SER A 359 5.19 5.61 -24.84
CA SER A 359 3.73 5.80 -24.86
C SER A 359 3.28 7.14 -24.27
N PHE A 360 4.01 7.63 -23.26
CA PHE A 360 3.73 8.86 -22.52
C PHE A 360 4.98 9.75 -22.48
N PRO A 361 5.36 10.38 -23.60
CA PRO A 361 6.58 11.19 -23.68
C PRO A 361 6.59 12.39 -22.74
N ASN A 362 5.40 12.90 -22.38
CA ASN A 362 5.21 14.00 -21.42
C ASN A 362 5.04 13.50 -19.97
N GLY A 363 5.27 12.21 -19.71
CA GLY A 363 5.11 11.58 -18.40
C GLY A 363 3.65 11.24 -18.06
N THR A 364 3.45 10.73 -16.84
CA THR A 364 2.14 10.24 -16.34
C THR A 364 1.55 11.09 -15.21
N ASP A 365 2.17 12.23 -14.90
CA ASP A 365 1.72 13.21 -13.90
C ASP A 365 1.05 14.42 -14.59
N TRP A 366 1.07 15.60 -13.95
CA TRP A 366 0.44 16.84 -14.41
C TRP A 366 0.77 17.22 -15.86
N ASP A 367 2.04 17.17 -16.28
CA ASP A 367 2.45 17.51 -17.64
C ASP A 367 1.87 16.54 -18.69
N GLY A 368 1.77 15.26 -18.32
CA GLY A 368 1.10 14.25 -19.13
C GLY A 368 -0.38 14.56 -19.31
N LEU A 369 -1.05 15.01 -18.25
CA LEU A 369 -2.46 15.38 -18.30
C LEU A 369 -2.69 16.69 -19.08
N LEU A 370 -1.79 17.67 -18.96
CA LEU A 370 -1.80 18.89 -19.79
C LEU A 370 -1.69 18.56 -21.28
N TRP A 371 -0.82 17.61 -21.63
CA TRP A 371 -0.70 17.14 -23.00
C TRP A 371 -1.99 16.47 -23.51
N ILE A 372 -2.61 15.61 -22.70
CA ILE A 372 -3.92 15.01 -23.05
C ILE A 372 -4.96 16.10 -23.26
N LYS A 373 -5.03 17.10 -22.39
CA LYS A 373 -5.95 18.23 -22.56
C LYS A 373 -5.68 18.98 -23.87
N TYR A 374 -4.42 19.28 -24.17
CA TYR A 374 -4.05 19.93 -25.43
C TYR A 374 -4.52 19.13 -26.66
N GLN A 375 -4.38 17.81 -26.62
CA GLN A 375 -4.89 16.93 -27.68
C GLN A 375 -6.42 17.01 -27.79
N GLN A 376 -7.14 16.94 -26.67
CA GLN A 376 -8.61 17.07 -26.67
C GLN A 376 -9.11 18.43 -27.16
N ASP A 377 -8.38 19.51 -26.84
CA ASP A 377 -8.76 20.87 -27.26
C ASP A 377 -8.43 21.13 -28.75
N THR A 378 -7.48 20.38 -29.33
CA THR A 378 -7.06 20.53 -30.74
C THR A 378 -7.86 19.63 -31.68
N ASP A 379 -8.35 18.50 -31.19
CA ASP A 379 -9.18 17.57 -31.96
C ASP A 379 -10.63 18.08 -32.03
N SER A 380 -11.03 18.56 -33.20
CA SER A 380 -12.38 19.09 -33.43
C SER A 380 -13.50 18.05 -33.35
N GLU A 381 -13.18 16.76 -33.47
CA GLU A 381 -14.15 15.66 -33.36
C GLU A 381 -14.21 15.08 -31.94
N ALA A 382 -13.22 15.38 -31.09
CA ALA A 382 -13.20 14.90 -29.72
C ALA A 382 -14.25 15.62 -28.87
N THR A 383 -15.00 14.84 -28.09
CA THR A 383 -15.74 15.38 -26.95
C THR A 383 -14.80 15.41 -25.75
N PRO A 384 -14.32 16.59 -25.31
CA PRO A 384 -13.32 16.67 -24.26
C PRO A 384 -13.93 16.17 -22.95
N TYR A 385 -13.27 15.22 -22.29
CA TYR A 385 -13.64 14.80 -20.94
C TYR A 385 -12.97 15.69 -19.89
N ILE A 386 -11.77 16.21 -20.16
CA ILE A 386 -11.12 17.23 -19.34
C ILE A 386 -11.71 18.59 -19.70
N ARG A 387 -12.57 19.13 -18.84
CA ARG A 387 -13.33 20.36 -19.12
C ARG A 387 -12.65 21.61 -18.59
N TYR A 388 -11.88 21.47 -17.51
CA TYR A 388 -11.12 22.57 -16.93
C TYR A 388 -9.85 22.06 -16.26
N MET A 389 -8.73 22.74 -16.48
CA MET A 389 -7.47 22.50 -15.76
C MET A 389 -6.82 23.84 -15.43
N ALA A 390 -6.32 23.97 -14.20
CA ALA A 390 -5.55 25.14 -13.80
C ALA A 390 -4.62 24.83 -12.63
N GLU A 391 -3.55 25.62 -12.54
CA GLU A 391 -2.77 25.80 -11.32
C GLU A 391 -3.15 27.16 -10.72
N VAL A 392 -3.66 27.14 -9.49
CA VAL A 392 -4.16 28.30 -8.77
C VAL A 392 -3.32 28.53 -7.51
N SER A 393 -3.03 29.78 -7.17
CA SER A 393 -2.29 30.11 -5.95
C SER A 393 -3.26 30.19 -4.77
N ILE A 394 -3.15 29.26 -3.82
CA ILE A 394 -3.89 29.29 -2.56
C ILE A 394 -2.88 29.35 -1.42
N LYS A 395 -3.01 30.35 -0.55
CA LYS A 395 -2.06 30.63 0.55
C LYS A 395 -0.60 30.67 0.06
N SER A 396 -0.38 31.28 -1.11
CA SER A 396 0.93 31.42 -1.75
C SER A 396 1.59 30.09 -2.15
N SER A 397 0.84 29.00 -2.24
CA SER A 397 1.29 27.70 -2.75
C SER A 397 0.52 27.33 -4.02
N PRO A 398 1.19 26.80 -5.06
CA PRO A 398 0.49 26.33 -6.25
C PRO A 398 -0.36 25.11 -5.93
N GLN A 399 -1.64 25.19 -6.25
CA GLN A 399 -2.61 24.11 -6.12
C GLN A 399 -3.19 23.78 -7.47
N ARG A 400 -3.39 22.50 -7.75
CA ARG A 400 -3.86 22.04 -9.06
C ARG A 400 -5.30 21.59 -8.97
N ILE A 401 -6.05 21.86 -10.03
CA ILE A 401 -7.43 21.42 -10.22
C ILE A 401 -7.61 20.90 -11.64
N CYS A 402 -8.24 19.73 -11.78
CA CYS A 402 -8.67 19.18 -13.06
C CYS A 402 -10.13 18.69 -12.93
N VAL A 403 -11.05 19.34 -13.64
CA VAL A 403 -12.48 18.97 -13.68
C VAL A 403 -12.73 18.10 -14.90
N CYS A 404 -13.18 16.87 -14.64
CA CYS A 404 -13.53 15.86 -15.63
C CYS A 404 -15.05 15.64 -15.64
N MET A 405 -15.67 15.73 -16.81
CA MET A 405 -17.13 15.68 -16.96
C MET A 405 -17.54 15.45 -18.43
N THR A 406 -18.45 14.51 -18.70
CA THR A 406 -19.06 14.33 -20.03
C THR A 406 -20.22 15.32 -20.25
N PRO A 407 -20.53 15.73 -21.49
CA PRO A 407 -21.70 16.56 -21.77
C PRO A 407 -23.04 15.91 -21.36
N GLU A 408 -23.13 14.59 -21.45
CA GLU A 408 -24.26 13.80 -20.95
C GLU A 408 -24.43 13.95 -19.44
N SER A 409 -23.32 13.93 -18.68
CA SER A 409 -23.35 14.21 -17.26
C SER A 409 -23.74 15.65 -16.93
N SER A 410 -23.43 16.62 -17.79
CA SER A 410 -23.90 18.00 -17.65
C SER A 410 -25.42 18.10 -17.79
N ARG A 411 -25.98 17.43 -18.80
CA ARG A 411 -27.43 17.31 -18.98
C ARG A 411 -28.09 16.58 -17.81
N ALA A 412 -27.50 15.49 -17.34
CA ALA A 412 -28.01 14.75 -16.19
C ALA A 412 -27.98 15.61 -14.91
N LEU A 413 -26.93 16.39 -14.68
CA LEU A 413 -26.81 17.29 -13.54
C LEU A 413 -27.85 18.41 -13.59
N LEU A 414 -28.16 18.95 -14.77
CA LEU A 414 -29.20 19.96 -14.94
C LEU A 414 -30.58 19.48 -14.46
N HIS A 415 -30.87 18.19 -14.64
CA HIS A 415 -32.13 17.55 -14.21
C HIS A 415 -32.05 16.88 -12.83
N ALA A 416 -30.89 16.88 -12.18
CA ALA A 416 -30.71 16.22 -10.89
C ALA A 416 -31.41 17.01 -9.77
N THR A 417 -32.26 16.31 -9.00
CA THR A 417 -32.95 16.90 -7.84
C THR A 417 -32.19 16.66 -6.54
N TYR A 418 -31.51 15.52 -6.43
CA TYR A 418 -30.72 15.11 -5.26
C TYR A 418 -29.31 14.74 -5.71
N ILE A 419 -28.31 15.32 -5.07
CA ILE A 419 -26.90 15.03 -5.38
C ILE A 419 -26.15 14.68 -4.11
N GLN A 420 -25.07 13.91 -4.27
CA GLN A 420 -24.15 13.55 -3.22
C GLN A 420 -22.73 13.94 -3.64
N THR A 421 -21.96 14.42 -2.68
CA THR A 421 -20.54 14.72 -2.91
C THR A 421 -19.68 14.01 -1.90
N ASP A 422 -18.57 13.47 -2.38
CA ASP A 422 -17.61 12.73 -1.56
C ASP A 422 -16.18 12.97 -2.08
N ILE A 423 -15.19 12.69 -1.25
CA ILE A 423 -13.78 12.86 -1.60
C ILE A 423 -12.96 11.60 -1.27
N ALA A 424 -12.32 11.04 -2.28
CA ALA A 424 -11.47 9.85 -2.16
C ALA A 424 -9.98 10.21 -2.13
N PHE A 425 -9.23 9.50 -1.29
CA PHE A 425 -7.81 9.73 -1.04
C PHE A 425 -6.89 8.63 -1.61
N LYS A 426 -7.48 7.49 -2.02
CA LYS A 426 -6.72 6.26 -2.28
C LYS A 426 -6.35 6.07 -3.75
N ARG A 427 -7.06 6.72 -4.67
CA ARG A 427 -7.01 6.32 -6.07
C ARG A 427 -5.80 6.88 -6.80
N ILE A 428 -5.45 8.14 -6.55
CA ILE A 428 -4.38 8.85 -7.25
C ILE A 428 -3.34 9.32 -6.25
N THR A 429 -2.07 9.02 -6.50
CA THR A 429 -0.99 9.43 -5.61
C THR A 429 -0.78 10.94 -5.72
N GLY A 430 -0.85 11.66 -4.59
CA GLY A 430 -0.63 13.10 -4.54
C GLY A 430 -1.85 13.98 -4.89
N TYR A 431 -3.00 13.37 -5.22
CA TYR A 431 -4.24 14.08 -5.52
C TYR A 431 -5.40 13.52 -4.72
N LEU A 432 -6.28 14.41 -4.31
CA LEU A 432 -7.61 14.11 -3.81
C LEU A 432 -8.58 14.05 -4.97
N GLU A 433 -9.58 13.21 -4.83
CA GLU A 433 -10.59 13.04 -5.85
C GLU A 433 -11.98 13.35 -5.33
N PHE A 434 -12.51 14.48 -5.76
CA PHE A 434 -13.89 14.86 -5.51
C PHE A 434 -14.81 14.21 -6.54
N GLU A 435 -15.88 13.56 -6.07
CA GLU A 435 -16.92 13.00 -6.92
C GLU A 435 -18.26 13.69 -6.63
N LEU A 436 -18.94 14.09 -7.71
CA LEU A 436 -20.32 14.53 -7.69
C LEU A 436 -21.17 13.40 -8.28
N THR A 437 -22.14 12.89 -7.50
CA THR A 437 -22.93 11.73 -7.89
C THR A 437 -24.42 11.95 -7.66
N THR A 438 -25.23 11.20 -8.39
CA THR A 438 -26.68 11.12 -8.17
C THR A 438 -27.17 9.70 -8.41
N MET A 439 -28.38 9.41 -7.94
CA MET A 439 -29.08 8.19 -8.34
C MET A 439 -29.89 8.50 -9.57
N ASP A 440 -29.80 7.64 -10.58
CA ASP A 440 -30.71 7.71 -11.70
C ASP A 440 -32.13 7.39 -11.24
N GLU A 441 -33.02 8.38 -11.34
CA GLU A 441 -34.44 8.27 -11.02
C GLU A 441 -35.30 8.05 -12.28
N THR A 442 -34.72 8.15 -13.48
CA THR A 442 -35.45 8.03 -14.75
C THR A 442 -35.91 6.60 -15.01
N ASN A 443 -35.22 5.60 -14.45
CA ASN A 443 -35.55 4.20 -14.59
C ASN A 443 -35.96 3.58 -13.24
N SER A 444 -37.26 3.41 -13.03
CA SER A 444 -37.83 2.78 -11.82
C SER A 444 -37.39 1.33 -11.61
N THR A 445 -37.00 0.64 -12.69
CA THR A 445 -36.53 -0.76 -12.65
C THR A 445 -35.02 -0.88 -12.39
N ASN A 446 -34.26 0.20 -12.62
CA ASN A 446 -32.80 0.21 -12.56
C ASN A 446 -32.22 1.52 -12.01
N ARG A 447 -32.31 1.70 -10.69
CA ARG A 447 -31.65 2.82 -10.01
C ARG A 447 -30.15 2.57 -9.94
N MET A 448 -29.38 3.27 -10.77
CA MET A 448 -27.92 3.21 -10.83
C MET A 448 -27.30 4.50 -10.29
N THR A 449 -26.16 4.37 -9.62
CA THR A 449 -25.28 5.52 -9.35
C THR A 449 -24.77 6.08 -10.67
N ARG A 450 -25.03 7.37 -10.92
CA ARG A 450 -24.40 8.13 -12.01
C ARG A 450 -23.34 9.05 -11.42
N ILE A 451 -22.16 9.06 -12.03
CA ILE A 451 -21.08 10.00 -11.70
C ILE A 451 -21.24 11.20 -12.63
N LEU A 452 -21.61 12.34 -12.04
CA LEU A 452 -21.90 13.57 -12.75
C LEU A 452 -20.62 14.38 -13.00
N SER A 453 -19.68 14.36 -12.08
CA SER A 453 -18.38 15.02 -12.27
C SER A 453 -17.34 14.39 -11.37
N ARG A 454 -16.10 14.42 -11.84
CA ARG A 454 -14.92 13.94 -11.13
C ARG A 454 -13.87 15.03 -11.17
N VAL A 455 -13.30 15.36 -10.02
CA VAL A 455 -12.34 16.47 -9.94
C VAL A 455 -11.11 16.04 -9.16
N PHE A 456 -9.95 16.17 -9.80
CA PHE A 456 -8.65 15.94 -9.17
C PHE A 456 -8.13 17.25 -8.60
N VAL A 457 -7.85 17.28 -7.30
CA VAL A 457 -7.34 18.48 -6.61
C VAL A 457 -6.20 18.14 -5.65
N THR A 458 -5.32 19.10 -5.39
CA THR A 458 -4.21 18.93 -4.42
C THR A 458 -4.54 19.49 -3.02
N GLU A 459 -5.65 20.22 -2.85
CA GLU A 459 -6.08 20.80 -1.57
C GLU A 459 -7.60 20.65 -1.37
N GLU A 460 -8.04 20.52 -0.11
CA GLU A 460 -9.45 20.38 0.29
C GLU A 460 -10.07 21.65 0.93
N SER A 461 -9.47 22.83 0.70
CA SER A 461 -9.94 24.07 1.31
C SER A 461 -11.33 24.50 0.81
N ALA A 462 -11.99 25.38 1.57
CA ALA A 462 -13.28 25.94 1.16
C ALA A 462 -13.20 26.73 -0.15
N VAL A 463 -12.08 27.42 -0.39
CA VAL A 463 -11.83 28.17 -1.63
C VAL A 463 -11.71 27.21 -2.81
N MET A 464 -10.99 26.09 -2.65
CA MET A 464 -10.89 25.08 -3.69
C MET A 464 -12.27 24.47 -4.01
N HIS A 465 -13.04 24.09 -2.99
CA HIS A 465 -14.39 23.55 -3.20
C HIS A 465 -15.35 24.56 -3.85
N GLN A 466 -15.27 25.85 -3.49
CA GLN A 466 -16.03 26.90 -4.18
C GLN A 466 -15.67 26.94 -5.67
N LEU A 467 -14.38 26.88 -6.01
CA LEU A 467 -13.91 26.85 -7.39
C LEU A 467 -14.44 25.60 -8.13
N ILE A 468 -14.44 24.43 -7.49
CA ILE A 468 -15.00 23.19 -8.04
C ILE A 468 -16.46 23.40 -8.46
N PHE A 469 -17.33 23.84 -7.54
CA PHE A 469 -18.76 24.03 -7.83
C PHE A 469 -19.01 25.11 -8.89
N SER A 470 -18.24 26.19 -8.86
CA SER A 470 -18.33 27.24 -9.88
C SER A 470 -17.95 26.73 -11.26
N LYS A 471 -16.85 25.98 -11.39
CA LYS A 471 -16.43 25.43 -12.68
C LYS A 471 -17.39 24.37 -13.21
N ILE A 472 -17.93 23.51 -12.35
CA ILE A 472 -18.98 22.57 -12.75
C ILE A 472 -20.21 23.33 -13.28
N SER A 473 -20.63 24.41 -12.62
CA SER A 473 -21.79 25.20 -13.07
C SER A 473 -21.53 25.92 -14.41
N GLU A 474 -20.33 26.45 -14.61
CA GLU A 474 -19.90 27.03 -15.89
C GLU A 474 -19.92 25.97 -17.01
N ILE A 475 -19.41 24.76 -16.75
CA ILE A 475 -19.40 23.65 -17.71
C ILE A 475 -20.82 23.25 -18.09
N VAL A 476 -21.74 23.13 -17.12
CA VAL A 476 -23.16 22.85 -17.40
C VAL A 476 -23.76 23.90 -18.32
N LYS A 477 -23.47 25.19 -18.07
CA LYS A 477 -23.95 26.29 -18.93
C LYS A 477 -23.36 26.20 -20.34
N ILE A 478 -22.09 25.86 -20.47
CA ILE A 478 -21.43 25.68 -21.79
C ILE A 478 -22.08 24.52 -22.56
N ASP A 479 -22.34 23.39 -21.91
CA ASP A 479 -22.87 22.19 -22.56
C ASP A 479 -24.35 22.28 -22.92
N THR A 480 -25.14 22.94 -22.07
CA THR A 480 -26.61 22.90 -22.15
C THR A 480 -27.23 24.22 -22.58
N GLY A 481 -26.48 25.33 -22.51
CA GLY A 481 -27.01 26.69 -22.65
C GLY A 481 -27.81 27.15 -21.43
N GLU A 482 -28.04 26.29 -20.43
CA GLU A 482 -28.85 26.58 -19.24
C GLU A 482 -27.98 26.67 -17.98
N GLU A 483 -28.35 27.58 -17.07
CA GLU A 483 -27.69 27.69 -15.77
C GLU A 483 -28.20 26.65 -14.78
N LEU A 484 -27.28 26.06 -14.01
CA LEU A 484 -27.62 25.13 -12.96
C LEU A 484 -28.47 25.81 -11.89
N ARG A 485 -29.68 25.28 -11.67
CA ARG A 485 -30.63 25.84 -10.70
C ARG A 485 -30.52 25.15 -9.36
N TRP A 486 -30.55 25.96 -8.31
CA TRP A 486 -30.65 25.55 -6.92
C TRP A 486 -32.00 25.93 -6.37
N ARG A 487 -32.79 24.97 -5.89
CA ARG A 487 -34.16 25.20 -5.43
C ARG A 487 -34.24 26.33 -4.41
N HIS A 488 -33.37 26.29 -3.40
CA HIS A 488 -33.33 27.30 -2.34
C HIS A 488 -33.28 28.73 -2.91
N ILE A 489 -32.50 28.94 -3.98
CA ILE A 489 -32.29 30.26 -4.59
C ILE A 489 -33.40 30.58 -5.60
N HIS A 490 -33.80 29.61 -6.43
CA HIS A 490 -34.61 29.86 -7.64
C HIS A 490 -36.11 29.60 -7.47
N ALA A 491 -36.56 28.86 -6.44
CA ALA A 491 -37.98 28.56 -6.21
C ALA A 491 -38.79 29.82 -5.91
N LYS A 492 -39.97 30.00 -6.53
CA LYS A 492 -40.84 31.16 -6.22
C LYS A 492 -41.69 30.91 -4.99
N THR A 493 -42.03 29.64 -4.73
CA THR A 493 -42.81 29.21 -3.57
C THR A 493 -42.14 28.03 -2.84
N LEU A 494 -42.57 27.75 -1.61
CA LEU A 494 -42.10 26.57 -0.87
C LEU A 494 -42.48 25.23 -1.54
N SER A 495 -43.51 25.24 -2.39
CA SER A 495 -43.99 24.07 -3.13
C SER A 495 -43.29 23.88 -4.47
N ASP A 496 -42.43 24.81 -4.90
CA ASP A 496 -41.68 24.68 -6.14
C ASP A 496 -40.41 23.84 -5.91
N PHE A 497 -40.07 23.00 -6.89
CA PHE A 497 -38.90 22.12 -6.86
C PHE A 497 -37.95 22.31 -8.07
N PRO A 498 -37.54 23.54 -8.44
CA PRO A 498 -36.63 23.72 -9.57
C PRO A 498 -35.21 23.27 -9.23
N GLY A 499 -34.63 22.42 -10.08
CA GLY A 499 -33.24 21.98 -9.99
C GLY A 499 -32.90 21.25 -8.68
N ILE A 500 -31.69 21.49 -8.18
CA ILE A 500 -31.15 20.77 -7.03
C ILE A 500 -31.88 21.19 -5.75
N CYS A 501 -32.54 20.23 -5.13
CA CYS A 501 -33.32 20.42 -3.90
C CYS A 501 -32.53 20.07 -2.64
N LEU A 502 -31.56 19.16 -2.72
CA LEU A 502 -30.79 18.70 -1.57
C LEU A 502 -29.40 18.21 -1.98
N VAL A 503 -28.39 18.56 -1.18
CA VAL A 503 -27.03 18.04 -1.28
C VAL A 503 -26.71 17.22 -0.03
N SER A 504 -26.34 15.95 -0.22
CA SER A 504 -25.88 15.09 0.87
C SER A 504 -24.36 14.98 0.88
N VAL A 505 -23.75 15.20 2.04
CA VAL A 505 -22.28 15.24 2.18
C VAL A 505 -21.81 14.48 3.43
N ASP A 506 -20.52 14.18 3.48
CA ASP A 506 -19.85 13.89 4.76
C ASP A 506 -19.59 15.19 5.54
N GLN A 507 -19.26 15.10 6.83
CA GLN A 507 -19.04 16.25 7.72
C GLN A 507 -17.69 16.96 7.47
N HIS A 508 -17.33 17.18 6.20
CA HIS A 508 -16.11 17.90 5.82
C HIS A 508 -16.35 19.42 5.78
N ARG A 509 -15.70 20.17 6.68
CA ARG A 509 -15.90 21.62 6.85
C ARG A 509 -15.55 22.41 5.58
N GLY A 510 -14.46 22.06 4.90
CA GLY A 510 -14.02 22.73 3.68
C GLY A 510 -15.04 22.57 2.54
N GLN A 511 -15.55 21.36 2.36
CA GLN A 511 -16.53 21.02 1.32
C GLN A 511 -17.86 21.75 1.55
N ALA A 512 -18.40 21.66 2.76
CA ALA A 512 -19.65 22.32 3.12
C ALA A 512 -19.53 23.85 2.95
N LYS A 513 -18.48 24.46 3.53
CA LYS A 513 -18.26 25.90 3.41
C LYS A 513 -18.08 26.33 1.96
N GLY A 514 -17.32 25.58 1.15
CA GLY A 514 -17.12 25.86 -0.27
C GLY A 514 -18.43 25.84 -1.08
N LEU A 515 -19.32 24.89 -0.82
CA LEU A 515 -20.66 24.88 -1.38
C LEU A 515 -21.46 26.13 -0.96
N GLY A 516 -21.44 26.47 0.33
CA GLY A 516 -22.13 27.67 0.84
C GLY A 516 -21.65 28.97 0.20
N LEU A 517 -20.33 29.10 0.00
CA LEU A 517 -19.72 30.25 -0.68
C LEU A 517 -20.11 30.30 -2.17
N HIS A 518 -20.15 29.15 -2.85
CA HIS A 518 -20.62 29.08 -4.23
C HIS A 518 -22.11 29.50 -4.34
N LEU A 519 -22.97 29.00 -3.44
CA LEU A 519 -24.39 29.40 -3.41
C LEU A 519 -24.56 30.89 -3.13
N GLN A 520 -23.71 31.48 -2.30
CA GLN A 520 -23.70 32.92 -2.08
C GLN A 520 -23.34 33.70 -3.35
N THR A 521 -22.37 33.20 -4.14
CA THR A 521 -22.06 33.78 -5.46
C THR A 521 -23.26 33.68 -6.41
N VAL A 522 -23.94 32.54 -6.45
CA VAL A 522 -25.14 32.34 -7.29
C VAL A 522 -26.31 33.22 -6.84
N ALA A 523 -26.52 33.40 -5.53
CA ALA A 523 -27.57 34.26 -5.02
C ALA A 523 -27.35 35.72 -5.45
N ARG A 524 -26.11 36.20 -5.44
CA ARG A 524 -25.74 37.54 -5.90
C ARG A 524 -25.85 37.75 -7.41
N SER A 525 -25.89 36.69 -8.21
CA SER A 525 -26.03 36.80 -9.67
C SER A 525 -27.49 36.89 -10.14
N ILE A 526 -28.47 36.73 -9.24
CA ILE A 526 -29.88 36.86 -9.57
C ILE A 526 -30.49 38.11 -8.93
N PRO A 527 -31.61 38.64 -9.47
CA PRO A 527 -32.28 39.81 -8.90
C PRO A 527 -32.63 39.66 -7.42
N ASP A 528 -32.67 40.79 -6.71
CA ASP A 528 -33.03 40.85 -5.30
C ASP A 528 -34.35 40.14 -5.04
N LYS A 529 -34.33 39.25 -4.06
CA LYS A 529 -35.45 38.37 -3.77
C LYS A 529 -35.54 38.08 -2.28
N PRO A 530 -36.71 38.22 -1.64
CA PRO A 530 -36.91 37.81 -0.26
C PRO A 530 -36.65 36.32 -0.07
N ASP A 531 -36.04 35.94 1.05
CA ASP A 531 -35.92 34.53 1.42
C ASP A 531 -37.29 33.94 1.75
N LEU A 532 -37.53 32.70 1.29
CA LEU A 532 -38.84 32.04 1.45
C LEU A 532 -39.15 31.63 2.90
N HIS A 533 -38.13 31.56 3.76
CA HIS A 533 -38.26 31.15 5.15
C HIS A 533 -38.18 32.36 6.09
N GLU A 534 -37.38 33.36 5.73
CA GLU A 534 -37.11 34.57 6.50
C GLU A 534 -37.39 35.80 5.63
N ALA A 535 -38.66 36.11 5.37
CA ALA A 535 -39.08 37.16 4.42
C ALA A 535 -38.55 38.58 4.71
N HIS A 536 -38.01 38.82 5.90
CA HIS A 536 -37.36 40.08 6.29
C HIS A 536 -35.90 40.20 5.79
N ARG A 537 -35.32 39.12 5.25
CA ARG A 537 -33.98 39.08 4.65
C ARG A 537 -34.10 38.82 3.16
N THR A 538 -33.13 39.32 2.38
CA THR A 538 -32.96 38.87 1.00
C THR A 538 -32.11 37.61 0.93
N ILE A 539 -32.24 36.83 -0.14
CA ILE A 539 -31.36 35.68 -0.38
C ILE A 539 -29.89 36.10 -0.57
N GLN A 540 -29.64 37.34 -1.03
CA GLN A 540 -28.31 37.91 -1.24
C GLN A 540 -27.61 38.24 0.09
N ASP A 541 -28.37 38.55 1.14
CA ASP A 541 -27.88 38.85 2.50
C ASP A 541 -27.58 37.60 3.33
N LEU A 542 -27.81 36.41 2.78
CA LEU A 542 -27.54 35.16 3.47
C LEU A 542 -26.03 34.88 3.53
N THR A 543 -25.58 34.40 4.67
CA THR A 543 -24.21 33.90 4.84
C THR A 543 -24.04 32.56 4.14
N GLU A 544 -22.79 32.10 3.99
CA GLU A 544 -22.51 30.78 3.42
C GLU A 544 -23.20 29.65 4.21
N TYR A 545 -23.33 29.79 5.53
CA TYR A 545 -23.98 28.79 6.39
C TYR A 545 -25.51 28.90 6.37
N ASP A 546 -26.06 30.10 6.16
CA ASP A 546 -27.50 30.29 5.96
C ASP A 546 -27.99 29.55 4.69
N HIS A 547 -27.20 29.60 3.62
CA HIS A 547 -27.50 28.82 2.41
C HIS A 547 -27.45 27.32 2.67
N LEU A 548 -26.44 26.83 3.39
CA LEU A 548 -26.32 25.41 3.75
C LEU A 548 -27.52 24.93 4.57
N ARG A 549 -28.03 25.74 5.50
CA ARG A 549 -29.22 25.44 6.31
C ARG A 549 -30.48 25.12 5.49
N ARG A 550 -30.52 25.54 4.23
CA ARG A 550 -31.68 25.41 3.33
C ARG A 550 -31.51 24.33 2.25
N ILE A 551 -30.35 23.66 2.18
CA ILE A 551 -30.08 22.67 1.12
C ILE A 551 -29.20 21.48 1.54
N LEU A 552 -28.44 21.58 2.63
CA LEU A 552 -27.45 20.57 3.02
C LEU A 552 -28.03 19.54 3.99
N ARG A 553 -27.68 18.27 3.79
CA ARG A 553 -27.90 17.19 4.75
C ARG A 553 -26.63 16.38 4.99
N LEU A 554 -26.40 15.97 6.23
CA LEU A 554 -25.28 15.09 6.57
C LEU A 554 -25.62 13.61 6.42
N CYS A 555 -24.64 12.83 5.99
CA CYS A 555 -24.74 11.37 5.99
C CYS A 555 -24.87 10.82 7.41
N THR A 556 -26.01 10.17 7.68
CA THR A 556 -26.30 9.56 8.99
C THR A 556 -25.38 8.38 9.32
N ILE A 557 -24.87 7.66 8.32
CA ILE A 557 -23.92 6.55 8.50
C ILE A 557 -22.56 7.08 8.96
N HIS A 558 -22.00 8.08 8.27
CA HIS A 558 -20.73 8.69 8.65
C HIS A 558 -20.81 9.32 10.04
N LEU A 559 -21.90 10.04 10.34
CA LEU A 559 -22.17 10.55 11.69
C LEU A 559 -22.21 9.44 12.74
N SER A 560 -22.92 8.35 12.48
CA SER A 560 -23.04 7.23 13.43
C SER A 560 -21.69 6.54 13.67
N ARG A 561 -20.89 6.34 12.60
CA ARG A 561 -19.51 5.83 12.69
C ARG A 561 -18.62 6.77 13.51
N ASN A 562 -18.74 8.08 13.30
CA ASN A 562 -17.98 9.08 14.03
C ASN A 562 -18.36 9.12 15.51
N ILE A 563 -19.66 9.03 15.84
CA ILE A 563 -20.15 8.91 17.22
C ILE A 563 -19.61 7.63 17.88
N GLU A 564 -19.60 6.49 17.18
CA GLU A 564 -19.08 5.24 17.76
C GLU A 564 -17.58 5.32 18.09
N LYS A 565 -16.81 6.05 17.27
CA LYS A 565 -15.39 6.32 17.51
C LYS A 565 -15.16 7.32 18.66
N THR A 566 -16.18 8.06 19.11
CA THR A 566 -16.03 8.89 20.31
C THR A 566 -15.78 7.95 21.49
N GLY A 567 -14.71 8.19 22.24
CA GLY A 567 -14.37 7.39 23.43
C GLY A 567 -15.26 7.71 24.64
N THR A 568 -16.57 7.85 24.43
CA THR A 568 -17.63 8.16 25.40
C THR A 568 -18.46 6.91 25.73
N THR A 569 -19.28 6.98 26.78
CA THR A 569 -20.14 5.85 27.23
C THR A 569 -21.26 5.55 26.22
N LYS A 570 -21.89 4.37 26.33
CA LYS A 570 -22.97 3.97 25.42
C LYS A 570 -24.19 4.88 25.56
N GLU A 571 -24.47 5.33 26.77
CA GLU A 571 -25.57 6.23 27.13
C GLU A 571 -25.38 7.59 26.46
N VAL A 572 -24.18 8.17 26.57
CA VAL A 572 -23.84 9.43 25.90
C VAL A 572 -23.89 9.29 24.38
N LYS A 573 -23.36 8.19 23.82
CA LYS A 573 -23.49 7.90 22.37
C LYS A 573 -24.95 7.79 21.92
N SER A 574 -25.83 7.22 22.75
CA SER A 574 -27.27 7.15 22.48
C SER A 574 -27.89 8.55 22.41
N LYS A 575 -27.56 9.42 23.37
CA LYS A 575 -27.98 10.83 23.36
C LYS A 575 -27.46 11.57 22.12
N MET A 576 -26.19 11.41 21.76
CA MET A 576 -25.63 11.99 20.52
C MET A 576 -26.38 11.54 19.27
N ARG A 577 -26.74 10.25 19.17
CA ARG A 577 -27.52 9.71 18.04
C ARG A 577 -28.94 10.27 18.01
N SER A 578 -29.54 10.53 19.17
CA SER A 578 -30.91 11.07 19.28
C SER A 578 -31.06 12.46 18.65
N LEU A 579 -29.96 13.20 18.49
CA LEU A 579 -29.92 14.48 17.80
C LEU A 579 -30.01 14.36 16.26
N VAL A 580 -29.86 13.15 15.71
CA VAL A 580 -30.06 12.86 14.29
C VAL A 580 -31.53 12.48 14.08
N CYS A 581 -32.38 13.48 13.89
CA CYS A 581 -33.83 13.31 13.95
C CYS A 581 -34.59 14.26 13.01
N SER A 582 -35.90 14.08 12.90
CA SER A 582 -36.75 15.10 12.26
C SER A 582 -37.06 16.24 13.24
N THR A 583 -37.48 15.89 14.45
CA THR A 583 -37.85 16.85 15.50
C THR A 583 -37.30 16.36 16.84
N ASN A 584 -36.90 17.28 17.71
CA ASN A 584 -36.47 16.94 19.07
C ASN A 584 -36.89 18.03 20.08
N PRO A 585 -37.99 17.82 20.82
CA PRO A 585 -38.49 18.77 21.81
C PRO A 585 -37.52 19.04 22.97
N ARG A 586 -36.58 18.13 23.23
CA ARG A 586 -35.59 18.21 24.32
C ARG A 586 -34.19 18.52 23.77
N TRP A 587 -34.07 19.20 22.64
CA TRP A 587 -32.79 19.44 21.97
C TRP A 587 -31.75 20.06 22.91
N ASP A 588 -32.05 21.21 23.51
CA ASP A 588 -31.10 21.94 24.34
C ASP A 588 -30.74 21.15 25.60
N GLN A 589 -31.74 20.50 26.21
CA GLN A 589 -31.51 19.62 27.35
C GLN A 589 -30.61 18.43 27.00
N THR A 590 -30.82 17.80 25.84
CA THR A 590 -30.00 16.69 25.37
C THR A 590 -28.55 17.14 25.17
N ILE A 591 -28.33 18.34 24.64
CA ILE A 591 -26.98 18.93 24.51
C ILE A 591 -26.34 19.14 25.88
N THR A 592 -27.07 19.69 26.86
CA THR A 592 -26.57 19.88 28.23
C THR A 592 -26.21 18.55 28.88
N GLU A 593 -27.06 17.53 28.74
CA GLU A 593 -26.82 16.19 29.28
C GLU A 593 -25.59 15.53 28.64
N ILE A 594 -25.40 15.66 27.33
CA ILE A 594 -24.20 15.15 26.63
C ILE A 594 -22.93 15.79 27.19
N ARG A 595 -22.93 17.11 27.42
CA ARG A 595 -21.79 17.83 27.97
C ARG A 595 -21.50 17.42 29.43
N ALA A 596 -22.55 17.28 30.24
CA ALA A 596 -22.43 16.95 31.65
C ALA A 596 -21.93 15.51 31.88
N GLU A 597 -22.46 14.54 31.14
CA GLU A 597 -22.17 13.12 31.35
C GLU A 597 -20.98 12.60 30.55
N GLY A 598 -20.66 13.23 29.41
CA GLY A 598 -19.67 12.71 28.47
C GLY A 598 -18.26 13.30 28.58
N GLY A 599 -18.06 14.23 29.52
CA GLY A 599 -16.76 14.87 29.79
C GLY A 599 -16.17 15.61 28.59
N LEU A 600 -14.84 15.78 28.57
CA LEU A 600 -14.12 16.55 27.54
C LEU A 600 -14.40 16.05 26.12
N LYS A 601 -14.46 14.73 25.91
CA LYS A 601 -14.67 14.15 24.57
C LYS A 601 -16.04 14.49 24.00
N ALA A 602 -17.09 14.41 24.82
CA ALA A 602 -18.44 14.77 24.40
C ALA A 602 -18.58 16.28 24.24
N ASN A 603 -17.98 17.07 25.13
CA ASN A 603 -17.97 18.53 25.01
C ASN A 603 -17.31 18.97 23.69
N ASN A 604 -16.13 18.42 23.37
CA ASN A 604 -15.45 18.69 22.11
C ASN A 604 -16.29 18.28 20.88
N TRP A 605 -17.04 17.17 20.98
CA TRP A 605 -17.95 16.76 19.90
C TRP A 605 -19.09 17.77 19.70
N VAL A 606 -19.69 18.28 20.78
CA VAL A 606 -20.75 19.31 20.70
C VAL A 606 -20.18 20.61 20.15
N THR A 607 -19.06 21.10 20.72
CA THR A 607 -18.38 22.31 20.26
C THR A 607 -18.00 22.22 18.79
N ASP A 608 -17.52 21.05 18.31
CA ASP A 608 -17.26 20.84 16.89
C ASP A 608 -18.51 21.05 16.01
N LYS A 609 -19.70 20.62 16.47
CA LYS A 609 -20.94 20.82 15.70
C LYS A 609 -21.39 22.27 15.73
N GLU A 610 -21.27 22.95 16.87
CA GLU A 610 -21.58 24.38 17.01
C GLU A 610 -20.64 25.24 16.14
N ASP A 611 -19.33 25.02 16.25
CA ASP A 611 -18.30 25.74 15.51
C ASP A 611 -18.40 25.54 14.00
N SER A 612 -18.88 24.36 13.58
CA SER A 612 -19.11 24.09 12.16
C SER A 612 -20.24 24.95 11.56
N LYS A 613 -21.16 25.45 12.40
CA LYS A 613 -22.37 26.25 12.03
C LYS A 613 -23.38 25.56 11.11
N PHE A 614 -23.03 24.50 10.39
CA PHE A 614 -23.93 23.77 9.50
C PHE A 614 -24.36 22.40 10.03
N ALA A 615 -23.57 21.76 10.92
CA ALA A 615 -23.78 20.34 11.24
C ALA A 615 -25.14 20.08 11.90
N PHE A 616 -25.54 20.85 12.92
CA PHE A 616 -26.82 20.65 13.59
C PHE A 616 -28.03 20.86 12.66
N PRO A 617 -28.11 21.95 11.88
CA PRO A 617 -29.15 22.08 10.85
C PRO A 617 -29.15 20.95 9.81
N ALA A 618 -27.98 20.41 9.46
CA ALA A 618 -27.86 19.30 8.51
C ALA A 618 -28.13 17.91 9.13
N MET A 619 -28.22 17.80 10.46
CA MET A 619 -28.54 16.58 11.21
C MET A 619 -30.03 16.51 11.59
N CYS A 620 -30.64 17.66 11.87
CA CYS A 620 -32.00 17.75 12.39
C CYS A 620 -32.88 18.64 11.49
N TRP A 621 -33.97 18.07 10.98
CA TRP A 621 -34.88 18.78 10.07
C TRP A 621 -35.45 20.06 10.69
N GLU A 622 -35.91 20.00 11.93
CA GLU A 622 -36.49 21.14 12.66
C GLU A 622 -35.49 22.31 12.83
N LYS A 623 -34.19 22.02 12.82
CA LYS A 623 -33.13 23.03 12.83
C LYS A 623 -32.77 23.51 11.42
N SER A 624 -33.15 22.78 10.37
CA SER A 624 -33.01 23.15 8.97
C SER A 624 -34.14 24.07 8.50
N PHE A 625 -33.96 24.69 7.34
CA PHE A 625 -35.04 25.32 6.58
C PHE A 625 -35.40 24.51 5.33
N ILE A 626 -34.98 23.24 5.25
CA ILE A 626 -35.35 22.38 4.13
C ILE A 626 -36.82 22.00 4.30
N PRO A 627 -37.70 22.18 3.29
CA PRO A 627 -39.08 21.73 3.36
C PRO A 627 -39.17 20.24 3.69
N LYS A 628 -40.12 19.88 4.57
CA LYS A 628 -40.30 18.51 5.04
C LYS A 628 -40.40 17.47 3.91
N PRO A 629 -41.16 17.69 2.82
CA PRO A 629 -41.23 16.72 1.72
C PRO A 629 -39.88 16.44 1.06
N ILE A 630 -38.99 17.43 0.97
CA ILE A 630 -37.64 17.28 0.40
C ILE A 630 -36.74 16.53 1.38
N TRP A 631 -36.79 16.90 2.66
CA TRP A 631 -36.00 16.23 3.70
C TRP A 631 -36.37 14.75 3.84
N ASP A 632 -37.66 14.42 3.75
CA ASP A 632 -38.14 13.05 3.92
C ASP A 632 -37.83 12.17 2.70
N ARG A 633 -37.86 12.73 1.48
CA ARG A 633 -37.52 12.03 0.23
C ARG A 633 -36.01 11.89 -0.01
N GLY A 634 -35.24 12.90 0.40
CA GLY A 634 -33.79 12.90 0.20
C GLY A 634 -33.11 11.74 0.94
N GLU A 635 -32.10 11.15 0.32
CA GLU A 635 -31.37 10.05 0.94
C GLU A 635 -30.70 10.49 2.25
N ARG A 636 -30.76 9.63 3.27
CA ARG A 636 -30.12 9.87 4.58
C ARG A 636 -28.66 9.43 4.63
N THR A 637 -28.18 8.81 3.57
CA THR A 637 -26.94 8.05 3.53
C THR A 637 -26.21 8.35 2.23
N THR A 638 -24.90 8.50 2.29
CA THR A 638 -24.02 8.64 1.11
C THR A 638 -23.69 7.28 0.48
N ASN A 639 -24.63 6.32 0.50
CA ASN A 639 -24.38 4.98 -0.02
C ASN A 639 -24.08 4.99 -1.52
N VAL A 640 -24.58 6.00 -2.24
CA VAL A 640 -24.44 6.15 -3.68
C VAL A 640 -23.01 6.51 -4.02
N SER A 641 -22.46 7.53 -3.35
CA SER A 641 -21.04 7.91 -3.47
C SER A 641 -20.11 6.83 -2.89
N GLU A 642 -20.42 6.26 -1.71
CA GLU A 642 -19.62 5.18 -1.11
C GLU A 642 -19.53 3.96 -2.03
N SER A 643 -20.64 3.58 -2.68
CA SER A 643 -20.65 2.48 -3.65
C SER A 643 -19.90 2.85 -4.93
N GLY A 644 -20.03 4.10 -5.42
CA GLY A 644 -19.29 4.62 -6.55
C GLY A 644 -17.78 4.55 -6.34
N HIS A 645 -17.31 5.05 -5.20
CA HIS A 645 -15.91 4.94 -4.78
C HIS A 645 -15.43 3.49 -4.65
N ALA A 646 -16.21 2.62 -4.01
CA ALA A 646 -15.84 1.21 -3.86
C ALA A 646 -15.70 0.49 -5.21
N ASP A 647 -16.54 0.86 -6.19
CA ASP A 647 -16.54 0.29 -7.53
C ASP A 647 -15.36 0.80 -8.37
N VAL A 648 -15.14 2.12 -8.44
CA VAL A 648 -14.00 2.68 -9.18
C VAL A 648 -12.65 2.29 -8.58
N ASN A 649 -12.57 2.05 -7.28
CA ASN A 649 -11.34 1.53 -6.65
C ASN A 649 -10.97 0.12 -7.15
N GLN A 650 -11.91 -0.65 -7.72
CA GLN A 650 -11.60 -1.94 -8.35
C GLN A 650 -10.85 -1.77 -9.67
N GLU A 651 -10.94 -0.61 -10.31
CA GLU A 651 -10.12 -0.24 -11.47
C GLU A 651 -8.66 0.07 -11.07
N GLY A 652 -8.39 0.20 -9.77
CA GLY A 652 -7.03 0.29 -9.21
C GLY A 652 -6.86 1.48 -8.26
N THR A 653 -5.97 1.31 -7.28
CA THR A 653 -5.60 2.33 -6.29
C THR A 653 -4.11 2.67 -6.37
N GLY A 654 -3.74 3.87 -5.93
CA GLY A 654 -2.36 4.36 -6.00
C GLY A 654 -1.87 4.55 -7.44
N CYS A 655 -2.74 5.02 -8.33
CA CYS A 655 -2.45 5.31 -9.72
C CYS A 655 -1.63 6.61 -9.84
N SER A 656 -0.90 6.75 -10.94
CA SER A 656 -0.45 8.05 -11.46
C SER A 656 -1.66 8.92 -11.86
N LEU A 657 -1.45 10.22 -12.08
CA LEU A 657 -2.54 11.13 -12.44
C LEU A 657 -3.17 10.76 -13.78
N VAL A 658 -2.35 10.53 -14.81
CA VAL A 658 -2.82 10.07 -16.13
C VAL A 658 -3.52 8.71 -16.01
N GLY A 659 -2.97 7.80 -15.21
CA GLY A 659 -3.60 6.50 -14.98
C GLY A 659 -4.97 6.60 -14.30
N GLY A 660 -5.07 7.45 -13.29
CA GLY A 660 -6.32 7.75 -12.60
C GLY A 660 -7.36 8.44 -13.48
N TYR A 661 -6.91 9.28 -14.41
CA TYR A 661 -7.75 9.91 -15.44
C TYR A 661 -8.30 8.88 -16.45
N ILE A 662 -7.43 8.08 -17.09
CA ILE A 662 -7.84 7.12 -18.13
C ILE A 662 -8.83 6.11 -17.55
N ARG A 663 -8.55 5.58 -16.36
CA ARG A 663 -9.45 4.64 -15.67
C ARG A 663 -10.77 5.29 -15.25
N GLY A 664 -10.72 6.53 -14.77
CA GLY A 664 -11.91 7.33 -14.44
C GLY A 664 -12.82 7.55 -15.66
N LEU A 665 -12.25 7.99 -16.78
CA LEU A 665 -12.96 8.17 -18.05
C LEU A 665 -13.64 6.89 -18.50
N ARG A 666 -12.90 5.78 -18.56
CA ARG A 666 -13.42 4.47 -18.99
C ARG A 666 -14.53 3.99 -18.06
N PHE A 667 -14.38 4.19 -16.76
CA PHE A 667 -15.39 3.81 -15.77
C PHE A 667 -16.67 4.63 -15.96
N ASP A 668 -16.56 5.95 -16.05
CA ASP A 668 -17.70 6.86 -16.16
C ASP A 668 -18.46 6.61 -17.49
N VAL A 669 -17.77 6.50 -18.62
CA VAL A 669 -18.38 6.18 -19.93
C VAL A 669 -19.06 4.81 -19.92
N ARG A 670 -18.46 3.81 -19.26
CA ARG A 670 -19.07 2.47 -19.12
C ARG A 670 -20.36 2.52 -18.30
N LYS A 671 -20.39 3.31 -17.22
CA LYS A 671 -21.59 3.50 -16.39
C LYS A 671 -22.70 4.20 -17.15
N GLU A 672 -22.37 5.22 -17.91
CA GLU A 672 -23.29 5.96 -18.77
C GLU A 672 -23.92 5.04 -19.82
N ARG A 673 -23.09 4.34 -20.61
CA ARG A 673 -23.57 3.36 -21.61
C ARG A 673 -24.42 2.25 -21.00
N ALA A 674 -24.06 1.77 -19.81
CA ALA A 674 -24.86 0.75 -19.12
C ALA A 674 -26.25 1.27 -18.71
N ALA A 675 -26.36 2.55 -18.33
CA ALA A 675 -27.64 3.18 -18.06
C ALA A 675 -28.48 3.30 -19.34
N ASP A 676 -27.88 3.74 -20.44
CA ASP A 676 -28.56 3.91 -21.74
C ASP A 676 -29.03 2.57 -22.32
N ILE A 677 -28.22 1.51 -22.20
CA ILE A 677 -28.59 0.14 -22.58
C ILE A 677 -29.76 -0.35 -21.72
N GLY A 678 -29.74 -0.06 -20.42
CA GLY A 678 -30.83 -0.39 -19.51
C GLY A 678 -32.14 0.31 -19.87
N LEU A 679 -32.07 1.57 -20.31
CA LEU A 679 -33.24 2.33 -20.79
C LEU A 679 -33.74 1.83 -22.15
N SER A 680 -32.83 1.59 -23.10
CA SER A 680 -33.18 1.28 -24.49
C SER A 680 -33.60 -0.17 -24.70
N TYR A 681 -32.97 -1.10 -23.98
CA TYR A 681 -33.14 -2.55 -24.19
C TYR A 681 -33.63 -3.30 -22.95
N GLY A 682 -33.76 -2.63 -21.79
CA GLY A 682 -34.11 -3.30 -20.53
C GLY A 682 -33.02 -4.21 -19.96
N VAL A 683 -31.80 -4.18 -20.52
CA VAL A 683 -30.68 -5.02 -20.07
C VAL A 683 -29.98 -4.37 -18.89
N LEU A 684 -30.07 -5.01 -17.72
CA LEU A 684 -29.55 -4.47 -16.47
C LEU A 684 -28.11 -4.95 -16.19
N PRO A 685 -27.29 -4.16 -15.46
CA PRO A 685 -25.91 -4.58 -15.10
C PRO A 685 -25.82 -5.83 -14.20
N GLY A 686 -26.93 -6.33 -13.67
CA GLY A 686 -26.95 -7.56 -12.90
C GLY A 686 -28.31 -8.23 -12.97
N TYR A 687 -28.34 -9.53 -12.67
CA TYR A 687 -29.55 -10.36 -12.77
C TYR A 687 -30.69 -9.97 -11.83
N HIS A 688 -30.41 -9.14 -10.83
CA HIS A 688 -31.41 -8.72 -9.87
C HIS A 688 -31.94 -7.33 -10.20
N LEU A 689 -33.27 -7.23 -10.22
CA LEU A 689 -33.97 -5.95 -10.23
C LEU A 689 -33.49 -5.07 -9.06
N ARG A 690 -33.26 -3.80 -9.40
CA ARG A 690 -32.83 -2.75 -8.47
C ARG A 690 -33.98 -1.82 -8.10
N THR A 691 -35.21 -2.34 -8.10
CA THR A 691 -36.40 -1.62 -7.64
C THR A 691 -36.34 -1.34 -6.13
N GLU A 692 -37.17 -0.41 -5.65
CA GLU A 692 -37.25 -0.08 -4.23
C GLU A 692 -37.70 -1.27 -3.39
N GLU A 693 -38.64 -2.07 -3.86
CA GLU A 693 -39.17 -3.24 -3.17
C GLU A 693 -38.08 -4.30 -3.02
N ALA A 694 -37.36 -4.60 -4.10
CA ALA A 694 -36.26 -5.56 -4.07
C ALA A 694 -35.13 -5.10 -3.13
N ARG A 695 -34.83 -3.79 -3.11
CA ARG A 695 -33.85 -3.20 -2.17
C ARG A 695 -34.35 -3.30 -0.73
N ALA A 696 -35.60 -2.94 -0.45
CA ALA A 696 -36.22 -2.99 0.86
C ALA A 696 -36.24 -4.43 1.41
N LEU A 697 -36.63 -5.41 0.59
CA LEU A 697 -36.61 -6.82 0.94
C LEU A 697 -35.20 -7.29 1.32
N ARG A 698 -34.18 -6.96 0.51
CA ARG A 698 -32.77 -7.30 0.80
C ARG A 698 -32.26 -6.62 2.06
N VAL A 699 -32.64 -5.37 2.32
CA VAL A 699 -32.27 -4.65 3.55
C VAL A 699 -32.93 -5.30 4.77
N ASN A 700 -34.22 -5.60 4.69
CA ASN A 700 -34.96 -6.25 5.79
C ASN A 700 -34.42 -7.64 6.09
N LYS A 701 -34.12 -8.44 5.06
CA LYS A 701 -33.47 -9.74 5.22
C LYS A 701 -32.12 -9.59 5.92
N ARG A 702 -31.24 -8.69 5.45
CA ARG A 702 -29.94 -8.44 6.10
C ARG A 702 -30.07 -7.97 7.55
N LYS A 703 -31.04 -7.11 7.86
CA LYS A 703 -31.33 -6.69 9.25
C LYS A 703 -31.73 -7.88 10.11
N SER A 704 -32.65 -8.72 9.62
CA SER A 704 -33.07 -9.94 10.31
C SER A 704 -31.89 -10.89 10.53
N ASP A 705 -31.10 -11.19 9.49
CA ASP A 705 -29.92 -12.06 9.59
C ASP A 705 -28.85 -11.52 10.56
N THR A 706 -28.71 -10.20 10.63
CA THR A 706 -27.77 -9.56 11.57
C THR A 706 -28.29 -9.67 12.99
N GLN A 707 -29.58 -9.41 13.21
CA GLN A 707 -30.22 -9.54 14.51
C GLN A 707 -30.13 -10.99 15.03
N LEU A 708 -30.41 -11.97 14.18
CA LEU A 708 -30.28 -13.39 14.50
C LEU A 708 -28.85 -13.77 14.91
N ARG A 709 -27.84 -13.23 14.22
CA ARG A 709 -26.43 -13.44 14.59
C ARG A 709 -26.06 -12.81 15.93
N ILE A 710 -26.56 -11.62 16.22
CA ILE A 710 -26.36 -10.95 17.52
C ILE A 710 -26.96 -11.82 18.63
N TYR A 711 -28.22 -12.24 18.48
CA TYR A 711 -28.88 -13.08 19.46
C TYR A 711 -28.17 -14.43 19.64
N ALA A 712 -27.71 -15.07 18.57
CA ALA A 712 -26.94 -16.32 18.69
C ALA A 712 -25.62 -16.12 19.44
N ALA A 713 -24.93 -14.99 19.24
CA ALA A 713 -23.71 -14.66 19.96
C ALA A 713 -23.96 -14.38 21.46
N GLU A 714 -25.08 -13.72 21.77
CA GLU A 714 -25.51 -13.50 23.16
C GLU A 714 -25.94 -14.82 23.83
N ASP A 715 -26.68 -15.68 23.14
CA ASP A 715 -27.04 -17.02 23.63
C ASP A 715 -25.79 -17.85 23.97
N ASN A 716 -24.75 -17.79 23.14
CA ASN A 716 -23.46 -18.45 23.42
C ASN A 716 -22.79 -17.90 24.68
N LYS A 717 -22.86 -16.57 24.93
CA LYS A 717 -22.35 -15.99 26.18
C LYS A 717 -23.13 -16.48 27.40
N ILE A 718 -24.44 -16.63 27.26
CA ILE A 718 -25.30 -17.19 28.32
C ILE A 718 -24.92 -18.65 28.57
N LEU A 719 -24.68 -19.45 27.53
CA LEU A 719 -24.19 -20.83 27.67
C LEU A 719 -22.85 -20.90 28.41
N ASP A 720 -21.89 -20.08 28.02
CA ASP A 720 -20.57 -20.01 28.68
C ASP A 720 -20.69 -19.57 30.15
N ALA A 721 -21.55 -18.58 30.44
CA ALA A 721 -21.82 -18.14 31.80
C ALA A 721 -22.47 -19.26 32.63
N ASN A 722 -23.42 -19.98 32.05
CA ASN A 722 -24.06 -21.14 32.68
C ASN A 722 -23.06 -22.26 33.01
N GLN A 723 -22.13 -22.57 32.10
CA GLN A 723 -21.07 -23.56 32.34
C GLN A 723 -20.13 -23.11 33.47
N LYS A 724 -19.72 -21.83 33.49
CA LYS A 724 -18.88 -21.28 34.55
C LYS A 724 -19.58 -21.29 35.90
N MET A 725 -20.86 -20.92 35.96
CA MET A 725 -21.67 -21.00 37.16
C MET A 725 -21.79 -22.45 37.66
N GLN A 726 -21.99 -23.41 36.76
CA GLN A 726 -22.03 -24.83 37.12
C GLN A 726 -20.69 -25.29 37.71
N ALA A 727 -19.56 -24.97 37.08
CA ALA A 727 -18.25 -25.34 37.59
C ALA A 727 -17.94 -24.70 38.95
N ALA A 728 -18.37 -23.45 39.16
CA ALA A 728 -18.23 -22.76 40.44
C ALA A 728 -19.11 -23.38 41.53
N ASP A 729 -20.35 -23.75 41.22
CA ASP A 729 -21.27 -24.45 42.13
C ASP A 729 -20.72 -25.82 42.54
N GLU A 730 -20.22 -26.61 41.57
CA GLU A 730 -19.59 -27.91 41.86
C GLU A 730 -18.36 -27.78 42.76
N LYS A 731 -17.56 -26.71 42.58
CA LYS A 731 -16.40 -26.43 43.44
C LYS A 731 -16.82 -26.03 44.85
N LEU A 732 -17.88 -25.24 44.98
CA LEU A 732 -18.47 -24.86 46.26
C LEU A 732 -19.03 -26.08 47.00
N LYS A 733 -19.77 -26.96 46.32
CA LYS A 733 -20.28 -28.22 46.87
C LYS A 733 -19.14 -29.12 47.38
N ARG A 734 -18.07 -29.28 46.60
CA ARG A 734 -16.88 -30.05 47.02
C ARG A 734 -16.21 -29.45 48.25
N ALA A 735 -16.00 -28.12 48.26
CA ALA A 735 -15.39 -27.45 49.41
C ALA A 735 -16.25 -27.55 50.68
N ARG A 736 -17.58 -27.57 50.54
CA ARG A 736 -18.52 -27.78 51.65
C ARG A 736 -18.36 -29.18 52.26
N VAL A 737 -18.35 -30.22 51.44
CA VAL A 737 -18.15 -31.61 51.90
C VAL A 737 -16.80 -31.76 52.60
N THR A 738 -15.72 -31.24 52.00
CA THR A 738 -14.38 -31.27 52.63
C THR A 738 -14.36 -30.58 54.00
N ARG A 739 -15.11 -29.48 54.14
CA ARG A 739 -15.23 -28.75 55.41
C ARG A 739 -16.02 -29.55 56.45
N GLU A 740 -17.15 -30.15 56.07
CA GLU A 740 -17.97 -31.00 56.93
C GLU A 740 -17.20 -32.26 57.39
N ASP A 741 -16.45 -32.89 56.49
CA ASP A 741 -15.59 -34.03 56.81
C ASP A 741 -14.46 -33.64 57.78
N ALA A 742 -13.80 -32.51 57.56
CA ALA A 742 -12.77 -31.99 58.46
C ALA A 742 -13.34 -31.67 59.85
N TYR A 743 -14.54 -31.08 59.92
CA TYR A 743 -15.25 -30.82 61.17
C TYR A 743 -15.58 -32.13 61.92
N THR A 744 -16.08 -33.14 61.19
CA THR A 744 -16.44 -34.44 61.77
C THR A 744 -15.22 -35.20 62.29
N ARG A 745 -14.09 -35.14 61.58
CA ARG A 745 -12.82 -35.75 62.01
C ARG A 745 -12.19 -35.00 63.20
N SER A 746 -12.29 -33.67 63.21
CA SER A 746 -11.89 -32.84 64.36
C SER A 746 -12.67 -33.22 65.63
N GLN A 747 -13.99 -33.44 65.52
CA GLN A 747 -14.85 -33.91 66.62
C GLN A 747 -14.46 -35.30 67.15
N ARG A 748 -13.82 -36.14 66.33
CA ARG A 748 -13.33 -37.48 66.71
C ARG A 748 -11.91 -37.48 67.29
N GLY A 749 -11.27 -36.32 67.42
CA GLY A 749 -9.91 -36.19 67.93
C GLY A 749 -8.82 -36.58 66.91
N GLU A 750 -9.17 -36.74 65.63
CA GLU A 750 -8.22 -36.97 64.56
C GLU A 750 -7.53 -35.66 64.14
N PHE A 751 -6.26 -35.71 63.74
CA PHE A 751 -5.54 -34.52 63.27
C PHE A 751 -6.13 -34.01 61.95
N THR A 752 -6.68 -32.80 61.96
CA THR A 752 -7.28 -32.16 60.78
C THR A 752 -6.92 -30.69 60.71
N ASP A 753 -6.56 -30.21 59.52
CA ASP A 753 -6.28 -28.80 59.25
C ASP A 753 -7.59 -28.04 58.94
N MET A 754 -8.29 -27.63 60.00
CA MET A 754 -9.62 -27.03 59.90
C MET A 754 -9.58 -25.64 59.27
N GLU A 755 -8.55 -24.85 59.57
CA GLU A 755 -8.34 -23.50 59.00
C GLU A 755 -8.19 -23.55 57.47
N LYS A 756 -7.50 -24.57 56.95
CA LYS A 756 -7.34 -24.76 55.51
C LYS A 756 -8.66 -25.13 54.82
N ALA A 757 -9.51 -25.93 55.44
CA ALA A 757 -10.81 -26.29 54.87
C ALA A 757 -11.78 -25.08 54.87
N ASP A 758 -11.80 -24.30 55.96
CA ASP A 758 -12.57 -23.06 56.06
C ASP A 758 -12.10 -22.01 55.04
N SER A 759 -10.79 -21.83 54.89
CA SER A 759 -10.21 -20.93 53.88
C SER A 759 -10.58 -21.37 52.45
N SER A 760 -10.58 -22.68 52.17
CA SER A 760 -10.97 -23.23 50.87
C SER A 760 -12.45 -23.00 50.57
N TYR A 761 -13.32 -23.20 51.56
CA TYR A 761 -14.76 -22.94 51.47
C TYR A 761 -15.06 -21.45 51.20
N ASN A 762 -14.43 -20.55 51.96
CA ASN A 762 -14.60 -19.10 51.77
C ASN A 762 -14.10 -18.63 50.40
N LYS A 763 -12.99 -19.18 49.88
CA LYS A 763 -12.55 -18.88 48.50
C LYS A 763 -13.53 -19.39 47.45
N ALA A 764 -14.14 -20.56 47.68
CA ALA A 764 -15.12 -21.13 46.76
C ALA A 764 -16.44 -20.32 46.75
N ILE A 765 -16.91 -19.84 47.91
CA ILE A 765 -18.11 -19.02 48.00
C ILE A 765 -17.92 -17.65 47.33
N ASP A 766 -16.77 -17.02 47.54
CA ASP A 766 -16.41 -15.75 46.88
C ASP A 766 -16.32 -15.91 45.36
N THR A 767 -15.75 -17.03 44.90
CA THR A 767 -15.65 -17.34 43.47
C THR A 767 -17.05 -17.54 42.85
N TYR A 768 -17.94 -18.25 43.54
CA TYR A 768 -19.31 -18.46 43.09
C TYR A 768 -20.08 -17.13 43.02
N ASN A 769 -20.04 -16.32 44.08
CA ASN A 769 -20.74 -15.03 44.14
C ASN A 769 -20.26 -14.08 43.03
N ARG A 770 -18.94 -13.95 42.83
CA ARG A 770 -18.38 -13.13 41.74
C ARG A 770 -18.79 -13.63 40.36
N THR A 771 -18.95 -14.94 40.19
CA THR A 771 -19.37 -15.52 38.90
C THR A 771 -20.86 -15.25 38.63
N VAL A 772 -21.70 -15.32 39.66
CA VAL A 772 -23.13 -14.96 39.58
C VAL A 772 -23.30 -13.47 39.30
N GLU A 773 -22.59 -12.60 40.01
CA GLU A 773 -22.62 -11.14 39.79
C GLU A 773 -22.21 -10.78 38.35
N LYS A 774 -21.11 -11.35 37.85
CA LYS A 774 -20.69 -11.15 36.46
C LYS A 774 -21.69 -11.67 35.43
N SER A 775 -22.44 -12.71 35.77
CA SER A 775 -23.44 -13.29 34.88
C SER A 775 -24.76 -12.51 34.89
N ALA A 776 -25.02 -11.69 35.91
CA ALA A 776 -26.23 -10.89 36.04
C ALA A 776 -26.37 -9.86 34.89
N GLU A 777 -25.26 -9.39 34.33
CA GLU A 777 -25.24 -8.49 33.16
C GLU A 777 -25.83 -9.13 31.88
N LEU A 778 -25.97 -10.46 31.86
CA LEU A 778 -26.54 -11.20 30.72
C LEU A 778 -28.05 -11.41 30.84
N ILE A 779 -28.67 -11.00 31.95
CA ILE A 779 -30.12 -11.12 32.16
C ILE A 779 -30.86 -10.24 31.15
N GLY A 780 -31.78 -10.83 30.39
CA GLY A 780 -32.56 -10.13 29.35
C GLY A 780 -31.83 -9.96 28.02
N THR A 781 -30.65 -10.56 27.85
CA THR A 781 -29.94 -10.65 26.55
C THR A 781 -30.27 -11.96 25.81
N GLY A 782 -29.88 -12.08 24.55
CA GLY A 782 -30.07 -13.30 23.76
C GLY A 782 -31.42 -13.42 23.06
N SER A 783 -31.65 -14.58 22.44
CA SER A 783 -32.90 -14.88 21.74
C SER A 783 -34.04 -15.32 22.67
N GLY A 784 -33.73 -15.59 23.95
CA GLY A 784 -34.64 -16.24 24.89
C GLY A 784 -34.69 -17.76 24.77
N LYS A 785 -33.97 -18.38 23.82
CA LYS A 785 -33.86 -19.84 23.70
C LYS A 785 -32.97 -20.47 24.78
N VAL A 786 -32.01 -19.71 25.30
CA VAL A 786 -31.12 -20.12 26.39
C VAL A 786 -31.35 -19.20 27.58
N GLY A 787 -31.82 -19.76 28.69
CA GLY A 787 -31.98 -19.03 29.95
C GLY A 787 -30.71 -19.06 30.80
N LEU A 788 -30.46 -17.99 31.55
CA LEU A 788 -29.42 -17.96 32.57
C LEU A 788 -29.84 -18.83 33.77
N ARG A 789 -28.95 -19.71 34.25
CA ARG A 789 -29.21 -20.52 35.45
C ARG A 789 -29.29 -19.62 36.67
N THR A 790 -30.43 -19.62 37.35
CA THR A 790 -30.63 -18.88 38.60
C THR A 790 -30.41 -19.78 39.82
N ARG A 791 -30.09 -19.15 40.96
CA ARG A 791 -29.83 -19.80 42.26
C ARG A 791 -30.97 -20.73 42.74
N ALA A 792 -32.19 -20.55 42.22
CA ALA A 792 -33.35 -21.36 42.54
C ALA A 792 -33.46 -22.67 41.72
N SER A 793 -32.68 -22.83 40.66
CA SER A 793 -32.71 -24.02 39.80
C SER A 793 -31.85 -25.19 40.29
N THR A 794 -31.01 -24.96 41.30
CA THR A 794 -30.28 -26.00 42.04
C THR A 794 -31.06 -26.29 43.33
N GLY A 795 -31.88 -27.34 43.34
CA GLY A 795 -32.64 -27.73 44.51
C GLY A 795 -31.79 -27.90 45.78
N ASP A 796 -32.43 -27.62 46.93
CA ASP A 796 -32.02 -27.91 48.31
C ASP A 796 -30.87 -27.07 48.91
N LEU A 797 -30.94 -26.48 50.12
CA LEU A 797 -31.83 -26.61 51.27
C LEU A 797 -31.89 -25.26 52.01
N THR A 798 -33.05 -24.95 52.56
CA THR A 798 -33.28 -23.91 53.57
C THR A 798 -32.34 -24.08 54.77
N LEU A 799 -31.59 -23.02 55.12
CA LEU A 799 -30.96 -22.90 56.44
C LEU A 799 -32.08 -22.73 57.48
N PRO A 800 -32.09 -23.49 58.59
CA PRO A 800 -33.01 -23.24 59.68
C PRO A 800 -32.63 -21.95 60.39
N THR A 801 -33.63 -21.09 60.56
CA THR A 801 -33.61 -19.92 61.43
C THR A 801 -33.27 -20.36 62.86
N ILE A 802 -32.13 -19.92 63.39
CA ILE A 802 -31.85 -20.01 64.82
C ILE A 802 -32.40 -18.74 65.46
N THR A 803 -33.48 -18.91 66.21
CA THR A 803 -33.97 -17.96 67.21
C THR A 803 -33.16 -18.05 68.50
N SER A 804 -33.04 -16.89 69.15
CA SER A 804 -32.38 -16.51 70.42
C SER A 804 -30.86 -16.34 70.36
#